data_AF-A0A263D764-F1
#
_entry.id   AF-A0A263D764-F1
#
_cell.length_a   1.000
_cell.length_b   1.000
_cell.length_c   1.000
_cell.angle_alpha   90.00
_cell.angle_beta   90.00
_cell.angle_gamma   90.00
#
_symmetry.space_group_name_H-M   'P 1'
#
loop_
_entity.id
_entity.type
_entity.pdbx_description
1 polymer ?
#
loop_
_entity_poly.entity_id
_entity_poly.type
_entity_poly.pdbx_seq_one_letter_code
_entity_poly.pdbx_strand_id
1 'polypeptide(L)'
;MKLEAETVAADADPRTRVRELGLDDPARYTGTLDAESLRWTPAEAENRAHSDHVRYTEYAGRSCDLTMRGGTTSGVIYPLAVCSLAEHYVFRSIGGASAGAIAAAATAAAEYGRLAETPGRTEPGTEAPGQTEQPPEPAAPRRSGEADDSVRPGFAGLAQLVDWLVSGTGDGRWRLAQLFQPSENLHRVYRLATALMQKPATTGRNTYLAVLAALLMAVTAPARAALVVLFAVWFAGPLGVHLALPPQRWNEVPWPIAVILAALALTAAGWVTRLAVSRLRRAGLAPALPLLPWLAGLLIWAGSAATAGTVPAWLVAVSAGLFSWLLLTFAALAAYAAIYGKACWPVLADAERFGFGLVPGAAPYVPSRVDRLAGMPASTGVPPLAVWLADRIDDLAGTAPGPDRRALTFGDLWLGPDVARDGENAGERLRRAAADSAERVINLALMTTDLSGGRPYRLPFEGTEEDDSRWQFCHRCLDGVLPARVVTQLCEAGTAATPCPRHPDTTLHWMPGPWDVPVILGARMSLSLPGLIQAVPLCRKGKLHWFSDGGITSNFPIHFFDTLLPRWPTFGLNLDRLDSDVPPEQEVHIAPQDSTVVAEPWSPTGAGIAAFGSRIIGTFLGWRDTMQSALPGFRGRIASVRQGLGEGGTNLFMTPESIARLALRGHKAGETLKQRFSVAGTGGESPGLTQTDRYRWIRMRIAIREFRELARQAQFRSPLYQDRTSTYLIPRELSGWFAEDDGVWPKREPYEEQINEAFTGLGDLANVQLAQPFDGTSPVNPVFRLTPPE
;
A
#
# COMPACT_ATOMS: atom_id res chain seq x y z
N MET A 1 -18.60 30.18 24.26
CA MET A 1 -19.45 29.07 23.78
C MET A 1 -18.85 28.26 22.61
N LYS A 2 -18.74 28.74 21.36
CA LYS A 2 -18.18 27.90 20.25
C LYS A 2 -16.70 27.56 20.43
N LEU A 3 -15.90 28.54 20.90
CA LEU A 3 -14.50 28.35 21.27
C LEU A 3 -14.32 27.45 22.51
N GLU A 4 -15.22 27.51 23.49
CA GLU A 4 -15.15 26.65 24.70
C GLU A 4 -15.57 25.20 24.41
N ALA A 5 -16.48 24.97 23.46
CA ALA A 5 -16.81 23.63 22.98
C ALA A 5 -15.66 23.00 22.18
N GLU A 6 -14.90 23.81 21.43
CA GLU A 6 -13.71 23.35 20.70
C GLU A 6 -12.52 23.06 21.62
N THR A 7 -12.33 23.80 22.72
CA THR A 7 -11.30 23.47 23.73
C THR A 7 -11.62 22.24 24.55
N VAL A 8 -12.89 21.99 24.88
CA VAL A 8 -13.30 20.74 25.58
C VAL A 8 -13.18 19.51 24.65
N ALA A 9 -13.40 19.68 23.35
CA ALA A 9 -13.26 18.59 22.36
C ALA A 9 -11.79 18.21 22.03
N ALA A 10 -10.82 19.09 22.36
CA ALA A 10 -9.39 18.84 22.15
C ALA A 10 -8.76 17.91 23.21
N ASP A 11 -9.40 17.76 24.38
CA ASP A 11 -8.89 16.98 25.52
C ASP A 11 -9.60 15.61 25.70
N ALA A 12 -10.58 15.31 24.84
CA ALA A 12 -11.28 14.03 24.84
C ALA A 12 -10.45 12.92 24.15
N ASP A 13 -10.43 11.72 24.75
CA ASP A 13 -9.74 10.54 24.20
C ASP A 13 -10.21 10.30 22.74
N PRO A 14 -9.30 10.30 21.74
CA PRO A 14 -9.67 10.13 20.34
C PRO A 14 -10.40 8.80 20.07
N ARG A 15 -10.21 7.79 20.91
CA ARG A 15 -10.92 6.50 20.80
C ARG A 15 -12.40 6.63 21.11
N THR A 16 -12.73 7.40 22.15
CA THR A 16 -14.12 7.70 22.51
C THR A 16 -14.79 8.48 21.38
N ARG A 17 -14.08 9.48 20.83
CA ARG A 17 -14.58 10.27 19.70
C ARG A 17 -14.91 9.43 18.47
N VAL A 18 -14.13 8.38 18.17
CA VAL A 18 -14.44 7.45 17.05
C VAL A 18 -15.79 6.77 17.27
N ARG A 19 -16.09 6.34 18.50
CA ARG A 19 -17.37 5.69 18.85
C ARG A 19 -18.54 6.67 18.84
N GLU A 20 -18.31 7.90 19.30
CA GLU A 20 -19.32 8.96 19.32
C GLU A 20 -19.80 9.37 17.91
N LEU A 21 -19.04 9.08 16.85
CA LEU A 21 -19.50 9.31 15.48
C LEU A 21 -20.74 8.46 15.12
N GLY A 22 -20.95 7.32 15.79
CA GLY A 22 -22.10 6.43 15.55
C GLY A 22 -22.13 5.82 14.15
N LEU A 23 -20.95 5.60 13.54
CA LEU A 23 -20.81 5.06 12.17
C LEU A 23 -21.05 3.54 12.10
N ASP A 24 -21.26 2.88 13.23
CA ASP A 24 -21.59 1.46 13.35
C ASP A 24 -23.10 1.18 13.22
N ASP A 25 -23.93 2.21 13.07
CA ASP A 25 -25.37 2.10 12.77
C ASP A 25 -25.62 1.88 11.26
N PRO A 26 -26.13 0.71 10.83
CA PRO A 26 -26.43 0.45 9.42
C PRO A 26 -27.45 1.41 8.81
N ALA A 27 -28.39 1.95 9.60
CA ALA A 27 -29.46 2.80 9.10
C ALA A 27 -28.95 4.09 8.44
N ARG A 28 -27.75 4.55 8.83
CA ARG A 28 -27.08 5.71 8.22
C ARG A 28 -26.76 5.53 6.74
N TYR A 29 -26.60 4.29 6.28
CA TYR A 29 -26.13 3.98 4.93
C TYR A 29 -27.26 3.54 4.00
N THR A 30 -28.48 3.39 4.51
CA THR A 30 -29.62 2.82 3.76
C THR A 30 -30.81 3.78 3.69
N GLY A 31 -31.04 4.62 4.72
CA GLY A 31 -32.29 5.36 4.89
C GLY A 31 -32.65 6.43 3.84
N THR A 32 -31.75 6.79 2.92
CA THR A 32 -31.99 7.86 1.92
C THR A 32 -31.86 7.42 0.46
N LEU A 33 -31.63 6.12 0.22
CA LEU A 33 -31.33 5.58 -1.10
C LEU A 33 -32.47 4.67 -1.54
N ASP A 34 -32.98 4.89 -2.76
CA ASP A 34 -33.92 3.95 -3.37
C ASP A 34 -33.22 2.63 -3.66
N ALA A 35 -33.63 1.56 -2.96
CA ALA A 35 -33.04 0.24 -3.05
C ALA A 35 -33.08 -0.34 -4.48
N GLU A 36 -34.02 0.09 -5.32
CA GLU A 36 -34.07 -0.31 -6.73
C GLU A 36 -32.94 0.36 -7.53
N SER A 37 -32.79 1.68 -7.42
CA SER A 37 -31.75 2.46 -8.11
C SER A 37 -30.32 2.11 -7.70
N LEU A 38 -30.12 1.59 -6.48
CA LEU A 38 -28.82 1.07 -6.03
C LEU A 38 -28.30 -0.06 -6.92
N ARG A 39 -29.21 -0.85 -7.49
CA ARG A 39 -28.91 -2.10 -8.19
C ARG A 39 -28.66 -1.92 -9.68
N TRP A 40 -28.97 -0.75 -10.23
CA TRP A 40 -28.75 -0.48 -11.65
C TRP A 40 -27.26 -0.45 -11.97
N THR A 41 -26.90 -1.02 -13.12
CA THR A 41 -25.60 -0.76 -13.73
C THR A 41 -25.58 0.68 -14.29
N PRO A 42 -24.41 1.31 -14.40
CA PRO A 42 -24.28 2.58 -15.13
C PRO A 42 -24.93 2.57 -16.52
N ALA A 43 -24.78 1.49 -17.29
CA ALA A 43 -25.38 1.35 -18.62
C ALA A 43 -26.92 1.29 -18.55
N GLU A 44 -27.49 0.55 -17.60
CA GLU A 44 -28.94 0.51 -17.38
C GLU A 44 -29.51 1.89 -17.02
N ALA A 45 -28.81 2.65 -16.19
CA ALA A 45 -29.21 4.01 -15.83
C ALA A 45 -29.18 4.95 -17.04
N GLU A 46 -28.14 4.88 -17.89
CA GLU A 46 -28.02 5.70 -19.10
C GLU A 46 -29.10 5.39 -20.13
N ASN A 47 -29.43 4.11 -20.33
CA ASN A 47 -30.50 3.69 -21.23
C ASN A 47 -31.87 4.28 -20.82
N ARG A 48 -32.06 4.58 -19.53
CA ARG A 48 -33.27 5.21 -18.98
C ARG A 48 -33.21 6.74 -18.96
N ALA A 49 -32.07 7.36 -19.27
CA ALA A 49 -31.86 8.81 -19.10
C ALA A 49 -32.84 9.67 -19.91
N HIS A 50 -33.27 9.20 -21.08
CA HIS A 50 -34.24 9.91 -21.92
C HIS A 50 -35.69 9.69 -21.48
N SER A 51 -36.03 8.49 -21.01
CA SER A 51 -37.40 8.12 -20.59
C SER A 51 -37.73 8.56 -19.17
N ASP A 52 -36.72 8.58 -18.28
CA ASP A 52 -36.86 8.94 -16.86
C ASP A 52 -35.65 9.78 -16.40
N HIS A 53 -35.63 11.03 -16.87
CA HIS A 53 -34.57 11.98 -16.56
C HIS A 53 -34.44 12.28 -15.06
N VAL A 54 -35.56 12.23 -14.32
CA VAL A 54 -35.58 12.54 -12.88
C VAL A 54 -34.84 11.45 -12.10
N ARG A 55 -35.19 10.17 -12.29
CA ARG A 55 -34.48 9.08 -11.64
C ARG A 55 -33.03 8.98 -12.09
N TYR A 56 -32.72 9.23 -13.36
CA TYR A 56 -31.34 9.25 -13.83
C TYR A 56 -30.50 10.34 -13.14
N THR A 57 -31.07 11.54 -12.97
CA THR A 57 -30.40 12.65 -12.29
C THR A 57 -30.19 12.36 -10.81
N GLU A 58 -31.17 11.75 -10.14
CA GLU A 58 -31.03 11.28 -8.76
C GLU A 58 -29.94 10.21 -8.62
N TYR A 59 -29.97 9.18 -9.48
CA TYR A 59 -28.96 8.13 -9.56
C TYR A 59 -27.55 8.72 -9.72
N ALA A 60 -27.38 9.67 -10.65
CA ALA A 60 -26.11 10.33 -10.90
C ALA A 60 -25.69 11.26 -9.74
N GLY A 61 -26.64 11.90 -9.05
CA GLY A 61 -26.38 12.74 -7.87
C GLY A 61 -25.97 11.94 -6.63
N ARG A 62 -26.44 10.69 -6.52
CA ARG A 62 -26.12 9.75 -5.43
C ARG A 62 -24.97 8.79 -5.75
N SER A 63 -24.40 8.83 -6.95
CA SER A 63 -23.27 7.96 -7.32
C SER A 63 -21.94 8.69 -7.17
N CYS A 64 -20.88 7.96 -6.84
CA CYS A 64 -19.51 8.45 -6.99
C CYS A 64 -18.55 7.30 -7.33
N ASP A 65 -17.37 7.67 -7.82
CA ASP A 65 -16.24 6.75 -7.89
C ASP A 65 -15.22 7.14 -6.81
N LEU A 66 -14.40 6.19 -6.37
CA LEU A 66 -13.41 6.41 -5.33
C LEU A 66 -12.08 5.78 -5.69
N THR A 67 -11.00 6.56 -5.58
CA THR A 67 -9.63 6.06 -5.72
C THR A 67 -8.81 6.37 -4.47
N MET A 68 -8.00 5.41 -4.05
CA MET A 68 -7.27 5.45 -2.79
C MET A 68 -5.79 5.20 -3.01
N ARG A 69 -4.95 6.17 -2.60
CA ARG A 69 -3.50 6.05 -2.73
C ARG A 69 -2.93 5.02 -1.77
N GLY A 70 -1.91 4.29 -2.21
CA GLY A 70 -1.15 3.42 -1.35
C GLY A 70 -0.29 4.17 -0.32
N GLY A 71 -0.25 3.63 0.89
CA GLY A 71 0.58 4.10 1.99
C GLY A 71 0.31 3.29 3.25
N THR A 72 1.31 3.13 4.10
CA THR A 72 1.22 2.23 5.26
C THR A 72 0.11 2.56 6.26
N THR A 73 -0.38 3.80 6.26
CA THR A 73 -1.51 4.28 7.08
C THR A 73 -2.83 4.33 6.33
N SER A 74 -2.85 4.06 5.02
CA SER A 74 -4.09 4.05 4.21
C SER A 74 -5.16 3.14 4.82
N GLY A 75 -4.75 1.97 5.32
CA GLY A 75 -5.64 0.99 5.93
C GLY A 75 -6.31 1.43 7.23
N VAL A 76 -5.84 2.51 7.88
CA VAL A 76 -6.48 3.07 9.09
C VAL A 76 -7.15 4.42 8.86
N ILE A 77 -6.72 5.19 7.85
CA ILE A 77 -7.29 6.50 7.51
C ILE A 77 -8.56 6.34 6.68
N TYR A 78 -8.51 5.55 5.60
CA TYR A 78 -9.59 5.52 4.62
C TYR A 78 -10.91 4.91 5.07
N PRO A 79 -10.98 3.91 5.97
CA PRO A 79 -12.25 3.31 6.37
C PRO A 79 -13.31 4.32 6.84
N LEU A 80 -12.96 5.28 7.72
CA LEU A 80 -13.94 6.26 8.19
C LEU A 80 -14.22 7.38 7.17
N ALA A 81 -13.28 7.65 6.26
CA ALA A 81 -13.52 8.54 5.11
C ALA A 81 -14.58 7.95 4.18
N VAL A 82 -14.46 6.64 3.91
CA VAL A 82 -15.40 5.85 3.12
C VAL A 82 -16.77 5.82 3.80
N CYS A 83 -16.84 5.54 5.10
CA CYS A 83 -18.09 5.53 5.85
C CYS A 83 -18.82 6.89 5.73
N SER A 84 -18.10 7.99 5.95
CA SER A 84 -18.67 9.34 5.78
C SER A 84 -19.26 9.56 4.38
N LEU A 85 -18.51 9.23 3.32
CA LEU A 85 -18.99 9.36 1.95
C LEU A 85 -20.21 8.47 1.67
N ALA A 86 -20.23 7.26 2.23
CA ALA A 86 -21.29 6.26 2.03
C ALA A 86 -22.66 6.67 2.61
N GLU A 87 -22.70 7.64 3.53
CA GLU A 87 -23.96 8.21 4.06
C GLU A 87 -24.77 8.94 2.96
N HIS A 88 -24.10 9.40 1.90
CA HIS A 88 -24.75 10.10 0.79
C HIS A 88 -24.57 9.37 -0.55
N TYR A 89 -23.39 8.79 -0.78
CA TYR A 89 -23.01 8.23 -2.07
C TYR A 89 -23.03 6.69 -2.10
N VAL A 90 -23.24 6.18 -3.31
CA VAL A 90 -23.12 4.79 -3.74
C VAL A 90 -21.85 4.68 -4.56
N PHE A 91 -20.93 3.79 -4.15
CA PHE A 91 -19.67 3.63 -4.87
C PHE A 91 -19.87 2.76 -6.11
N ARG A 92 -19.70 3.34 -7.30
CA ARG A 92 -19.85 2.64 -8.59
C ARG A 92 -18.54 2.03 -9.05
N SER A 93 -17.46 2.81 -9.01
CA SER A 93 -16.11 2.31 -9.27
C SER A 93 -15.16 2.62 -8.12
N ILE A 94 -14.40 1.61 -7.70
CA ILE A 94 -13.51 1.68 -6.53
C ILE A 94 -12.11 1.21 -6.94
N GLY A 95 -11.10 2.01 -6.62
CA GLY A 95 -9.75 1.84 -7.12
C GLY A 95 -8.69 1.99 -6.04
N GLY A 96 -7.64 1.17 -6.10
CA GLY A 96 -6.55 1.25 -5.14
C GLY A 96 -5.26 0.57 -5.56
N ALA A 97 -4.16 0.99 -4.93
CA ALA A 97 -2.84 0.39 -5.06
C ALA A 97 -2.22 0.20 -3.66
N SER A 98 -1.36 -0.81 -3.48
CA SER A 98 -0.70 -1.10 -2.19
C SER A 98 -1.73 -1.29 -1.06
N ALA A 99 -1.47 -0.73 0.12
CA ALA A 99 -2.43 -0.66 1.23
C ALA A 99 -3.73 0.12 0.89
N GLY A 100 -3.74 0.96 -0.15
CA GLY A 100 -4.98 1.55 -0.68
C GLY A 100 -5.87 0.51 -1.35
N ALA A 101 -5.31 -0.59 -1.88
CA ALA A 101 -6.08 -1.71 -2.43
C ALA A 101 -6.81 -2.52 -1.35
N ILE A 102 -6.27 -2.58 -0.13
CA ILE A 102 -6.99 -3.15 1.02
C ILE A 102 -8.27 -2.36 1.26
N ALA A 103 -8.13 -1.04 1.39
CA ALA A 103 -9.27 -0.15 1.62
C ALA A 103 -10.26 -0.25 0.46
N ALA A 104 -9.79 -0.29 -0.80
CA ALA A 104 -10.64 -0.46 -1.98
C ALA A 104 -11.44 -1.78 -1.96
N ALA A 105 -10.79 -2.90 -1.64
CA ALA A 105 -11.45 -4.19 -1.51
C ALA A 105 -12.48 -4.20 -0.37
N ALA A 106 -12.14 -3.62 0.79
CA ALA A 106 -13.05 -3.49 1.92
C ALA A 106 -14.24 -2.57 1.60
N THR A 107 -14.03 -1.46 0.88
CA THR A 107 -15.10 -0.58 0.41
C THR A 107 -16.02 -1.30 -0.57
N ALA A 108 -15.49 -2.06 -1.51
CA ALA A 108 -16.30 -2.80 -2.48
C ALA A 108 -17.13 -3.90 -1.80
N ALA A 109 -16.53 -4.61 -0.84
CA ALA A 109 -17.24 -5.58 -0.03
C ALA A 109 -18.33 -4.93 0.85
N ALA A 110 -18.04 -3.79 1.48
CA ALA A 110 -19.01 -3.05 2.28
C ALA A 110 -20.14 -2.44 1.43
N GLU A 111 -19.86 -2.03 0.19
CA GLU A 111 -20.90 -1.60 -0.75
C GLU A 111 -21.79 -2.79 -1.15
N TYR A 112 -21.19 -3.95 -1.45
CA TYR A 112 -21.92 -5.18 -1.74
C TYR A 112 -22.82 -5.62 -0.58
N GLY A 113 -22.29 -5.60 0.65
CA GLY A 113 -23.03 -5.95 1.86
C GLY A 113 -23.85 -4.81 2.46
N ARG A 114 -24.04 -3.68 1.77
CA ARG A 114 -24.75 -2.49 2.30
C ARG A 114 -26.16 -2.82 2.79
N LEU A 115 -26.87 -3.70 2.07
CA LEU A 115 -28.24 -4.13 2.36
C LEU A 115 -28.32 -5.55 2.94
N ALA A 116 -27.18 -6.19 3.23
CA ALA A 116 -27.18 -7.55 3.74
C ALA A 116 -27.66 -7.59 5.19
N GLU A 117 -28.54 -8.53 5.50
CA GLU A 117 -28.94 -8.81 6.88
C GLU A 117 -27.77 -9.37 7.68
N THR A 118 -27.70 -9.08 8.97
CA THR A 118 -26.64 -9.61 9.83
C THR A 118 -26.84 -11.12 10.04
N PRO A 119 -25.91 -11.98 9.60
CA PRO A 119 -26.06 -13.42 9.79
C PRO A 119 -26.16 -13.77 11.28
N GLY A 120 -27.21 -14.49 11.69
CA GLY A 120 -27.33 -15.04 13.05
C GLY A 120 -28.07 -14.18 14.09
N ARG A 121 -28.75 -13.10 13.70
CA ARG A 121 -29.64 -12.34 14.59
C ARG A 121 -31.05 -12.28 13.99
N THR A 122 -31.81 -13.37 14.11
CA THR A 122 -33.27 -13.33 13.92
C THR A 122 -33.84 -12.27 14.87
N GLU A 123 -34.62 -11.34 14.34
CA GLU A 123 -35.33 -10.37 15.18
C GLU A 123 -36.23 -11.10 16.18
N PRO A 124 -36.28 -10.70 17.45
CA PRO A 124 -37.28 -11.20 18.38
C PRO A 124 -38.62 -10.55 18.01
N GLY A 125 -39.37 -11.14 17.08
CA GLY A 125 -40.65 -10.54 16.69
C GLY A 125 -41.48 -11.17 15.58
N THR A 126 -41.11 -12.32 14.99
CA THR A 126 -42.01 -12.97 14.03
C THR A 126 -41.98 -14.49 14.19
N GLU A 127 -42.62 -14.97 15.25
CA GLU A 127 -43.00 -16.37 15.36
C GLU A 127 -44.07 -16.68 14.29
N ALA A 128 -43.69 -17.46 13.29
CA ALA A 128 -44.66 -18.18 12.47
C ALA A 128 -45.35 -19.24 13.35
N PRO A 129 -46.69 -19.35 13.33
CA PRO A 129 -47.38 -20.28 14.20
C PRO A 129 -47.23 -21.71 13.66
N GLY A 130 -46.66 -22.58 14.50
CA GLY A 130 -46.80 -24.03 14.37
C GLY A 130 -45.54 -24.75 13.96
N GLN A 131 -44.74 -25.17 14.95
CA GLN A 131 -44.17 -26.51 14.98
C GLN A 131 -43.72 -26.85 16.40
N THR A 132 -44.15 -28.04 16.83
CA THR A 132 -44.17 -28.55 18.19
C THR A 132 -42.77 -28.93 18.69
N GLU A 133 -42.60 -28.75 19.99
CA GLU A 133 -41.40 -28.87 20.81
C GLU A 133 -40.62 -30.19 20.66
N GLN A 134 -39.30 -30.06 20.52
CA GLN A 134 -38.32 -31.04 21.00
C GLN A 134 -37.18 -30.25 21.66
N PRO A 135 -36.86 -30.47 22.96
CA PRO A 135 -35.83 -29.70 23.63
C PRO A 135 -34.44 -30.11 23.10
N PRO A 136 -33.59 -29.18 22.66
CA PRO A 136 -32.24 -29.53 22.22
C PRO A 136 -31.41 -29.99 23.43
N GLU A 137 -30.67 -31.08 23.25
CA GLU A 137 -29.67 -31.56 24.20
C GLU A 137 -28.69 -30.43 24.59
N PRO A 138 -28.21 -30.39 25.84
CA PRO A 138 -27.26 -29.36 26.27
C PRO A 138 -25.96 -29.49 25.46
N ALA A 139 -25.76 -28.54 24.54
CA ALA A 139 -24.53 -28.39 23.81
C ALA A 139 -23.34 -28.36 24.79
N ALA A 140 -22.31 -29.16 24.47
CA ALA A 140 -21.09 -29.26 25.24
C ALA A 140 -20.53 -27.86 25.60
N PRO A 141 -19.90 -27.70 26.78
CA PRO A 141 -19.37 -26.41 27.21
C PRO A 141 -18.36 -25.88 26.19
N ARG A 142 -18.71 -24.77 25.53
CA ARG A 142 -17.87 -24.06 24.56
C ARG A 142 -16.54 -23.69 25.24
N ARG A 143 -15.41 -24.00 24.57
CA ARG A 143 -14.07 -23.62 25.05
C ARG A 143 -13.98 -22.10 25.11
N SER A 144 -13.68 -21.57 26.29
CA SER A 144 -13.34 -20.16 26.50
C SER A 144 -12.09 -19.79 25.69
N GLY A 145 -12.29 -19.16 24.52
CA GLY A 145 -11.20 -18.75 23.62
C GLY A 145 -11.63 -18.32 22.21
N GLU A 146 -12.79 -18.74 21.71
CA GLU A 146 -13.39 -18.21 20.47
C GLU A 146 -14.34 -17.05 20.82
N ALA A 147 -13.81 -15.82 20.85
CA ALA A 147 -14.66 -14.66 20.64
C ALA A 147 -15.05 -14.67 19.16
N ASP A 148 -16.35 -14.59 18.89
CA ASP A 148 -16.89 -14.39 17.55
C ASP A 148 -16.38 -13.03 17.02
N ASP A 149 -15.25 -13.08 16.33
CA ASP A 149 -14.48 -11.92 15.82
C ASP A 149 -15.02 -11.46 14.44
N SER A 150 -16.22 -11.91 14.06
CA SER A 150 -16.91 -11.48 12.84
C SER A 150 -17.42 -10.04 12.97
N VAL A 151 -17.38 -9.29 11.87
CA VAL A 151 -17.97 -7.94 11.82
C VAL A 151 -19.28 -7.96 11.07
N ARG A 152 -20.14 -6.96 11.33
CA ARG A 152 -21.39 -6.83 10.59
C ARG A 152 -21.13 -6.63 9.09
N PRO A 153 -22.11 -6.97 8.23
CA PRO A 153 -22.04 -6.59 6.83
C PRO A 153 -22.06 -5.07 6.65
N GLY A 154 -21.57 -4.61 5.50
CA GLY A 154 -21.68 -3.23 5.06
C GLY A 154 -20.72 -2.23 5.76
N PHE A 155 -21.01 -0.94 5.59
CA PHE A 155 -20.17 0.14 6.14
C PHE A 155 -20.16 0.21 7.67
N ALA A 156 -21.23 -0.27 8.31
CA ALA A 156 -21.27 -0.43 9.77
C ALA A 156 -20.17 -1.40 10.26
N GLY A 157 -19.98 -2.52 9.56
CA GLY A 157 -18.86 -3.43 9.81
C GLY A 157 -17.51 -2.78 9.57
N LEU A 158 -17.39 -1.97 8.52
CA LEU A 158 -16.15 -1.26 8.21
C LEU A 158 -15.76 -0.27 9.32
N ALA A 159 -16.73 0.41 9.93
CA ALA A 159 -16.52 1.24 11.12
C ALA A 159 -16.12 0.41 12.35
N GLN A 160 -16.74 -0.76 12.56
CA GLN A 160 -16.39 -1.69 13.64
C GLN A 160 -14.95 -2.20 13.53
N LEU A 161 -14.41 -2.38 12.32
CA LEU A 161 -13.00 -2.74 12.12
C LEU A 161 -12.04 -1.67 12.67
N VAL A 162 -12.41 -0.40 12.53
CA VAL A 162 -11.63 0.71 13.11
C VAL A 162 -11.72 0.66 14.63
N ASP A 163 -12.91 0.42 15.20
CA ASP A 163 -13.07 0.25 16.65
C ASP A 163 -12.26 -0.95 17.18
N TRP A 164 -12.22 -2.06 16.43
CA TRP A 164 -11.37 -3.21 16.74
C TRP A 164 -9.89 -2.84 16.74
N LEU A 165 -9.41 -2.00 15.82
CA LEU A 165 -8.01 -1.56 15.83
C LEU A 165 -7.67 -0.68 17.04
N VAL A 166 -8.61 0.12 17.54
CA VAL A 166 -8.36 1.11 18.60
C VAL A 166 -8.77 0.67 20.01
N SER A 167 -9.49 -0.44 20.15
CA SER A 167 -9.98 -0.95 21.44
C SER A 167 -8.96 -1.79 22.24
N GLY A 168 -7.85 -2.18 21.62
CA GLY A 168 -6.87 -3.10 22.23
C GLY A 168 -6.11 -2.50 23.43
N THR A 169 -5.95 -3.29 24.50
CA THR A 169 -5.13 -2.98 25.67
C THR A 169 -3.99 -4.01 25.85
N GLY A 170 -2.96 -3.69 26.65
CA GLY A 170 -1.82 -4.60 26.86
C GLY A 170 -1.08 -4.92 25.55
N ASP A 171 -0.93 -6.21 25.21
CA ASP A 171 -0.39 -6.66 23.91
C ASP A 171 -1.40 -6.49 22.76
N GLY A 172 -2.70 -6.45 23.08
CA GLY A 172 -3.78 -6.21 22.12
C GLY A 172 -3.74 -4.81 21.51
N ARG A 173 -3.02 -3.85 22.12
CA ARG A 173 -2.78 -2.52 21.53
C ARG A 173 -1.97 -2.57 20.23
N TRP A 174 -1.32 -3.70 19.94
CA TRP A 174 -0.48 -3.91 18.76
C TRP A 174 -1.13 -4.83 17.71
N ARG A 175 -2.46 -4.90 17.66
CA ARG A 175 -3.22 -5.69 16.67
C ARG A 175 -2.71 -5.51 15.24
N LEU A 176 -2.47 -4.26 14.81
CA LEU A 176 -1.92 -3.97 13.48
C LEU A 176 -0.55 -4.66 13.25
N ALA A 177 0.38 -4.56 14.19
CA ALA A 177 1.69 -5.20 14.06
C ALA A 177 1.60 -6.74 14.12
N GLN A 178 0.63 -7.29 14.86
CA GLN A 178 0.38 -8.73 14.96
C GLN A 178 -0.15 -9.35 13.64
N LEU A 179 -0.74 -8.56 12.74
CA LEU A 179 -1.13 -9.03 11.40
C LEU A 179 0.09 -9.42 10.55
N PHE A 180 1.23 -8.76 10.77
CA PHE A 180 2.46 -8.96 10.00
C PHE A 180 3.32 -10.05 10.63
N GLN A 181 2.95 -11.31 10.35
CA GLN A 181 3.60 -12.49 10.91
C GLN A 181 4.73 -12.97 9.98
N PRO A 182 5.96 -13.12 10.48
CA PRO A 182 7.09 -13.53 9.65
C PRO A 182 7.02 -15.01 9.27
N SER A 183 7.71 -15.38 8.19
CA SER A 183 8.00 -16.80 7.95
C SER A 183 8.93 -17.37 9.03
N GLU A 184 8.75 -18.66 9.36
CA GLU A 184 9.59 -19.34 10.36
C GLU A 184 11.09 -19.25 10.05
N ASN A 185 11.45 -19.22 8.76
CA ASN A 185 12.84 -19.16 8.33
C ASN A 185 13.43 -17.74 8.42
N LEU A 186 12.61 -16.70 8.30
CA LEU A 186 13.06 -15.30 8.24
C LEU A 186 12.77 -14.50 9.51
N HIS A 187 12.21 -15.14 10.54
CA HIS A 187 11.83 -14.50 11.81
C HIS A 187 13.00 -13.75 12.47
N ARG A 188 14.26 -14.19 12.29
CA ARG A 188 15.46 -13.52 12.83
C ARG A 188 15.74 -12.18 12.15
N VAL A 189 15.51 -12.09 10.84
CA VAL A 189 15.65 -10.84 10.08
C VAL A 189 14.48 -9.92 10.38
N TYR A 190 13.26 -10.48 10.44
CA TYR A 190 12.08 -9.73 10.84
C TYR A 190 12.22 -9.13 12.25
N ARG A 191 12.87 -9.86 13.18
CA ARG A 191 13.22 -9.34 14.51
C ARG A 191 14.02 -8.05 14.44
N LEU A 192 15.04 -7.98 13.59
CA LEU A 192 15.82 -6.77 13.39
C LEU A 192 14.96 -5.63 12.83
N ALA A 193 14.09 -5.93 11.84
CA ALA A 193 13.14 -4.95 11.31
C ALA A 193 12.22 -4.41 12.41
N THR A 194 11.65 -5.28 13.25
CA THR A 194 10.79 -4.86 14.37
C THR A 194 11.55 -4.06 15.44
N ALA A 195 12.82 -4.40 15.70
CA ALA A 195 13.67 -3.68 16.64
C ALA A 195 13.98 -2.26 16.18
N LEU A 196 14.19 -2.07 14.86
CA LEU A 196 14.39 -0.75 14.24
C LEU A 196 13.14 0.12 14.27
N MET A 197 11.94 -0.49 14.33
CA MET A 197 10.67 0.23 14.46
C MET A 197 10.37 0.65 15.91
N GLN A 198 11.08 0.12 16.91
CA GLN A 198 10.84 0.48 18.31
C GLN A 198 11.26 1.92 18.56
N LYS A 199 10.43 2.67 19.30
CA LYS A 199 10.76 4.02 19.80
C LYS A 199 10.32 4.14 21.25
N PRO A 200 11.11 4.81 22.13
CA PRO A 200 10.74 5.00 23.53
C PRO A 200 9.38 5.69 23.70
N ALA A 201 9.10 6.70 22.87
CA ALA A 201 7.88 7.49 22.93
C ALA A 201 6.60 6.69 22.63
N THR A 202 6.67 5.67 21.75
CA THR A 202 5.48 4.91 21.33
C THR A 202 5.41 3.53 21.98
N THR A 203 6.52 2.80 22.01
CA THR A 203 6.58 1.41 22.47
C THR A 203 7.03 1.26 23.92
N GLY A 204 7.60 2.32 24.53
CA GLY A 204 8.25 2.26 25.84
C GLY A 204 9.61 1.55 25.81
N ARG A 205 10.11 1.16 24.63
CA ARG A 205 11.37 0.42 24.47
C ARG A 205 12.46 1.28 23.84
N ASN A 206 13.68 1.15 24.35
CA ASN A 206 14.84 1.81 23.77
C ASN A 206 15.30 1.07 22.51
N THR A 207 15.26 1.77 21.37
CA THR A 207 15.66 1.27 20.04
C THR A 207 17.05 0.64 20.05
N TYR A 208 18.02 1.27 20.72
CA TYR A 208 19.40 0.77 20.75
C TYR A 208 19.51 -0.58 21.47
N LEU A 209 18.81 -0.74 22.60
CA LEU A 209 18.77 -2.00 23.34
C LEU A 209 18.03 -3.09 22.56
N ALA A 210 16.91 -2.74 21.92
CA ALA A 210 16.15 -3.66 21.09
C ALA A 210 16.98 -4.15 19.89
N VAL A 211 17.69 -3.25 19.20
CA VAL A 211 18.56 -3.58 18.07
C VAL A 211 19.76 -4.40 18.52
N LEU A 212 20.41 -4.04 19.62
CA LEU A 212 21.51 -4.82 20.18
C LEU A 212 21.08 -6.25 20.52
N ALA A 213 19.93 -6.40 21.19
CA ALA A 213 19.35 -7.71 21.51
C ALA A 213 18.98 -8.48 20.24
N ALA A 214 18.38 -7.82 19.25
CA ALA A 214 18.01 -8.44 17.97
C ALA A 214 19.24 -8.96 17.22
N LEU A 215 20.28 -8.12 17.09
CA LEU A 215 21.54 -8.44 16.44
C LEU A 215 22.25 -9.60 17.16
N LEU A 216 22.44 -9.48 18.47
CA LEU A 216 23.09 -10.51 19.27
C LEU A 216 22.33 -11.83 19.18
N MET A 217 20.99 -11.82 19.11
CA MET A 217 20.19 -13.04 19.03
C MET A 217 19.89 -13.49 17.59
N ALA A 218 20.34 -12.77 16.56
CA ALA A 218 20.16 -13.15 15.16
C ALA A 218 21.15 -14.23 14.71
N VAL A 219 22.30 -14.33 15.39
CA VAL A 219 23.38 -15.27 15.04
C VAL A 219 23.37 -16.52 15.92
N THR A 220 24.05 -17.58 15.45
CA THR A 220 24.12 -18.88 16.14
C THR A 220 24.80 -18.78 17.50
N ALA A 221 24.49 -19.68 18.45
CA ALA A 221 25.15 -19.72 19.78
C ALA A 221 26.68 -19.59 19.76
N PRO A 222 27.44 -20.30 18.90
CA PRO A 222 28.89 -20.12 18.82
C PRO A 222 29.28 -18.74 18.27
N ALA A 223 28.56 -18.23 17.27
CA ALA A 223 28.82 -16.88 16.75
C ALA A 223 28.53 -15.79 17.80
N ARG A 224 27.51 -16.00 18.64
CA ARG A 224 27.21 -15.12 19.79
C ARG A 224 28.34 -15.12 20.80
N ALA A 225 28.82 -16.30 21.20
CA ALA A 225 29.96 -16.42 22.09
C ALA A 225 31.20 -15.74 21.50
N ALA A 226 31.47 -15.95 20.21
CA ALA A 226 32.55 -15.29 19.49
C ALA A 226 32.42 -13.76 19.50
N LEU A 227 31.22 -13.20 19.28
CA LEU A 227 30.98 -11.75 19.36
C LEU A 227 31.21 -11.19 20.77
N VAL A 228 30.78 -11.92 21.80
CA VAL A 228 31.01 -11.51 23.21
C VAL A 228 32.50 -11.54 23.55
N VAL A 229 33.21 -12.60 23.15
CA VAL A 229 34.67 -12.69 23.32
C VAL A 229 35.38 -11.60 22.53
N LEU A 230 35.00 -11.38 21.28
CA LEU A 230 35.56 -10.33 20.43
C LEU A 230 35.36 -8.94 21.05
N PHE A 231 34.18 -8.66 21.59
CA PHE A 231 33.91 -7.41 22.30
C PHE A 231 34.76 -7.28 23.57
N ALA A 232 34.89 -8.35 24.36
CA ALA A 232 35.73 -8.36 25.56
C ALA A 232 37.22 -8.14 25.22
N VAL A 233 37.72 -8.80 24.17
CA VAL A 233 39.10 -8.63 23.67
C VAL A 233 39.31 -7.23 23.13
N TRP A 234 38.36 -6.69 22.38
CA TRP A 234 38.41 -5.32 21.86
C TRP A 234 38.42 -4.27 22.99
N PHE A 235 37.59 -4.47 24.01
CA PHE A 235 37.45 -3.54 25.14
C PHE A 235 38.64 -3.60 26.11
N ALA A 236 39.12 -4.80 26.45
CA ALA A 236 40.19 -5.00 27.42
C ALA A 236 41.59 -5.09 26.78
N GLY A 237 41.69 -5.34 25.47
CA GLY A 237 42.96 -5.59 24.79
C GLY A 237 43.99 -4.46 24.88
N PRO A 238 43.62 -3.17 24.71
CA PRO A 238 44.55 -2.06 24.89
C PRO A 238 45.14 -2.01 26.31
N LEU A 239 44.31 -2.26 27.33
CA LEU A 239 44.75 -2.39 28.72
C LEU A 239 45.65 -3.62 28.92
N GLY A 240 45.28 -4.77 28.34
CA GLY A 240 46.03 -6.02 28.44
C GLY A 240 47.45 -5.95 27.87
N VAL A 241 47.62 -5.29 26.72
CA VAL A 241 48.96 -5.04 26.13
C VAL A 241 49.83 -4.22 27.09
N HIS A 242 49.24 -3.23 27.74
CA HIS A 242 49.94 -2.38 28.70
C HIS A 242 50.28 -3.11 30.01
N LEU A 243 49.42 -4.02 30.48
CA LEU A 243 49.70 -4.87 31.64
C LEU A 243 50.79 -5.92 31.35
N ALA A 244 50.82 -6.46 30.13
CA ALA A 244 51.79 -7.48 29.73
C ALA A 244 53.18 -6.90 29.41
N LEU A 245 53.25 -5.64 28.96
CA LEU A 245 54.47 -4.98 28.49
C LEU A 245 54.62 -3.61 29.20
N PRO A 246 55.12 -3.60 30.45
CA PRO A 246 55.24 -2.36 31.21
C PRO A 246 56.32 -1.44 30.61
N PRO A 247 56.21 -0.10 30.76
CA PRO A 247 57.14 0.87 30.21
C PRO A 247 58.63 0.55 30.40
N GLN A 248 59.08 -0.06 31.51
CA GLN A 248 60.51 -0.37 31.69
C GLN A 248 61.08 -1.29 30.60
N ARG A 249 60.26 -2.15 29.98
CA ARG A 249 60.69 -3.01 28.86
C ARG A 249 61.01 -2.24 27.57
N TRP A 250 60.64 -0.96 27.51
CA TRP A 250 60.85 -0.07 26.36
C TRP A 250 61.94 0.98 26.60
N ASN A 251 62.68 0.88 27.71
CA ASN A 251 63.73 1.83 28.10
C ASN A 251 64.90 1.89 27.08
N GLU A 252 65.08 0.87 26.26
CA GLU A 252 66.15 0.77 25.27
C GLU A 252 65.80 1.40 23.92
N VAL A 253 64.56 1.88 23.72
CA VAL A 253 64.13 2.46 22.45
C VAL A 253 64.73 3.86 22.27
N PRO A 254 65.43 4.14 21.16
CA PRO A 254 65.95 5.48 20.88
C PRO A 254 64.84 6.54 20.82
N TRP A 255 65.09 7.70 21.44
CA TRP A 255 64.11 8.78 21.53
C TRP A 255 63.52 9.26 20.17
N PRO A 256 64.27 9.31 19.03
CA PRO A 256 63.69 9.75 17.76
C PRO A 256 62.63 8.78 17.24
N ILE A 257 62.87 7.48 17.44
CA ILE A 257 61.96 6.41 17.03
C ILE A 257 60.69 6.45 17.90
N ALA A 258 60.84 6.65 19.21
CA ALA A 258 59.72 6.79 20.13
C ALA A 258 58.80 7.98 19.77
N VAL A 259 59.37 9.11 19.37
CA VAL A 259 58.62 10.30 18.93
C VAL A 259 57.88 10.05 17.62
N ILE A 260 58.51 9.41 16.64
CA ILE A 260 57.87 9.07 15.35
C ILE A 260 56.70 8.11 15.55
N LEU A 261 56.87 7.07 16.37
CA LEU A 261 55.80 6.12 16.68
C LEU A 261 54.61 6.79 17.38
N ALA A 262 54.88 7.71 18.32
CA ALA A 262 53.84 8.48 19.00
C ALA A 262 53.09 9.41 18.04
N ALA A 263 53.81 10.10 17.15
CA ALA A 263 53.20 10.95 16.14
C ALA A 263 52.30 10.16 15.17
N LEU A 264 52.76 8.99 14.69
CA LEU A 264 51.97 8.11 13.82
C LEU A 264 50.72 7.56 14.53
N ALA A 265 50.87 7.10 15.77
CA ALA A 265 49.76 6.57 16.56
C ALA A 265 48.68 7.65 16.81
N LEU A 266 49.10 8.85 17.22
CA LEU A 266 48.20 9.97 17.49
C LEU A 266 47.51 10.51 16.23
N THR A 267 48.23 10.58 15.10
CA THR A 267 47.64 11.01 13.82
C THR A 267 46.64 9.99 13.30
N ALA A 268 46.96 8.70 13.35
CA ALA A 268 46.04 7.62 12.96
C ALA A 268 44.81 7.57 13.88
N ALA A 269 45.00 7.64 15.20
CA ALA A 269 43.91 7.69 16.17
C ALA A 269 43.02 8.92 15.99
N GLY A 270 43.62 10.09 15.81
CA GLY A 270 42.93 11.35 15.54
C GLY A 270 42.15 11.32 14.22
N TRP A 271 42.71 10.70 13.18
CA TRP A 271 42.05 10.56 11.88
C TRP A 271 40.86 9.60 11.96
N VAL A 272 41.02 8.42 12.56
CA VAL A 272 39.93 7.42 12.70
C VAL A 272 38.80 7.97 13.58
N THR A 273 39.12 8.62 14.70
CA THR A 273 38.09 9.24 15.55
C THR A 273 37.37 10.40 14.84
N ARG A 274 38.10 11.28 14.14
CA ARG A 274 37.47 12.34 13.33
C ARG A 274 36.57 11.78 12.24
N LEU A 275 37.04 10.75 11.54
CA LEU A 275 36.25 10.07 10.51
C LEU A 275 34.98 9.46 11.11
N ALA A 276 35.10 8.74 12.21
CA ALA A 276 33.96 8.14 12.92
C ALA A 276 32.96 9.20 13.40
N VAL A 277 33.43 10.29 14.01
CA VAL A 277 32.57 11.41 14.48
C VAL A 277 31.90 12.13 13.30
N SER A 278 32.62 12.35 12.19
CA SER A 278 32.06 12.98 11.00
C SER A 278 30.92 12.17 10.38
N ARG A 279 30.99 10.84 10.45
CA ARG A 279 30.00 9.92 9.87
C ARG A 279 28.86 9.56 10.82
N LEU A 280 29.15 9.37 12.11
CA LEU A 280 28.22 8.81 13.11
C LEU A 280 27.83 9.81 14.20
N ARG A 281 28.22 11.09 14.07
CA ARG A 281 27.96 12.16 15.05
C ARG A 281 28.40 11.71 16.46
N ARG A 282 27.52 11.84 17.47
CA ARG A 282 27.81 11.47 18.88
C ARG A 282 28.14 9.99 19.05
N ALA A 283 27.61 9.10 18.21
CA ALA A 283 27.94 7.67 18.25
C ALA A 283 29.36 7.37 17.73
N GLY A 284 29.98 8.31 17.00
CA GLY A 284 31.35 8.19 16.51
C GLY A 284 32.44 8.21 17.59
N LEU A 285 32.09 8.53 18.84
CA LEU A 285 32.97 8.40 20.00
C LEU A 285 32.97 7.00 20.61
N ALA A 286 31.96 6.17 20.31
CA ALA A 286 31.85 4.82 20.86
C ALA A 286 33.07 3.91 20.58
N PRO A 287 33.72 3.98 19.40
CA PRO A 287 34.94 3.22 19.16
C PRO A 287 36.09 3.56 20.10
N ALA A 288 36.09 4.75 20.72
CA ALA A 288 37.14 5.18 21.65
C ALA A 288 36.92 4.68 23.09
N LEU A 289 35.81 4.00 23.39
CA LEU A 289 35.49 3.48 24.73
C LEU A 289 36.61 2.61 25.35
N PRO A 290 37.31 1.72 24.59
CA PRO A 290 38.41 0.93 25.13
C PRO A 290 39.62 1.74 25.61
N LEU A 291 39.73 3.01 25.20
CA LEU A 291 40.79 3.90 25.66
C LEU A 291 40.59 4.34 27.11
N LEU A 292 39.36 4.30 27.65
CA LEU A 292 39.07 4.64 29.04
C LEU A 292 39.73 3.70 30.06
N PRO A 293 39.50 2.36 30.02
CA PRO A 293 40.17 1.45 30.93
C PRO A 293 41.69 1.45 30.71
N TRP A 294 42.14 1.64 29.47
CA TRP A 294 43.57 1.78 29.15
C TRP A 294 44.20 3.01 29.80
N LEU A 295 43.60 4.21 29.68
CA LEU A 295 44.06 5.43 30.34
C LEU A 295 44.06 5.31 31.86
N ALA A 296 43.03 4.69 32.43
CA ALA A 296 42.96 4.43 33.87
C ALA A 296 44.12 3.52 34.34
N GLY A 297 44.41 2.45 33.60
CA GLY A 297 45.56 1.59 33.86
C GLY A 297 46.90 2.35 33.79
N LEU A 298 47.04 3.25 32.81
CA LEU A 298 48.22 4.08 32.62
C LEU A 298 48.44 5.05 33.80
N LEU A 299 47.36 5.66 34.31
CA LEU A 299 47.38 6.54 35.49
C LEU A 299 47.69 5.79 36.80
N ILE A 300 47.09 4.62 37.01
CA ILE A 300 47.38 3.76 38.18
C ILE A 300 48.87 3.41 38.21
N TRP A 301 49.42 3.10 37.04
CA TRP A 301 50.82 2.72 36.92
C TRP A 301 51.75 3.92 37.16
N ALA A 302 51.42 5.10 36.62
CA ALA A 302 52.15 6.34 36.87
C ALA A 302 52.19 6.75 38.36
N GLY A 303 51.17 6.39 39.14
CA GLY A 303 51.10 6.65 40.58
C GLY A 303 51.80 5.60 41.46
N SER A 304 52.29 4.50 40.88
CA SER A 304 52.99 3.45 41.64
C SER A 304 54.48 3.78 41.80
N ALA A 305 55.06 3.54 42.98
CA ALA A 305 56.47 3.85 43.28
C ALA A 305 57.51 3.02 42.47
N ALA A 306 57.06 2.18 41.53
CA ALA A 306 57.88 1.28 40.71
C ALA A 306 58.28 1.86 39.33
N THR A 307 57.97 3.13 39.03
CA THR A 307 58.15 3.72 37.69
C THR A 307 59.56 4.26 37.43
N ALA A 308 60.50 3.39 37.09
CA ALA A 308 61.82 3.76 36.53
C ALA A 308 61.80 3.85 34.98
N GLY A 309 60.73 4.41 34.41
CA GLY A 309 60.55 4.51 32.95
C GLY A 309 61.07 5.84 32.40
N THR A 310 61.86 5.82 31.32
CA THR A 310 62.31 7.05 30.62
C THR A 310 61.18 7.65 29.77
N VAL A 311 61.26 8.94 29.40
CA VAL A 311 60.26 9.60 28.53
C VAL A 311 60.03 8.83 27.20
N PRO A 312 61.07 8.32 26.50
CA PRO A 312 60.88 7.47 25.32
C PRO A 312 60.07 6.20 25.59
N ALA A 313 60.28 5.56 26.74
CA ALA A 313 59.56 4.33 27.10
C ALA A 313 58.06 4.57 27.28
N TRP A 314 57.68 5.70 27.87
CA TRP A 314 56.28 6.12 27.97
C TRP A 314 55.66 6.45 26.62
N LEU A 315 56.39 7.13 25.72
CA LEU A 315 55.93 7.39 24.35
C LEU A 315 55.65 6.10 23.58
N VAL A 316 56.52 5.10 23.71
CA VAL A 316 56.35 3.79 23.06
C VAL A 316 55.17 3.03 23.66
N ALA A 317 55.01 3.01 24.98
CA ALA A 317 53.87 2.38 25.64
C ALA A 317 52.53 3.02 25.23
N VAL A 318 52.49 4.36 25.14
CA VAL A 318 51.33 5.10 24.64
C VAL A 318 51.01 4.72 23.19
N SER A 319 52.04 4.68 22.33
CA SER A 319 51.92 4.31 20.93
C SER A 319 51.40 2.88 20.76
N ALA A 320 51.95 1.92 21.52
CA ALA A 320 51.55 0.52 21.48
C ALA A 320 50.09 0.32 21.92
N GLY A 321 49.64 1.05 22.94
CA GLY A 321 48.23 1.06 23.36
C GLY A 321 47.29 1.57 22.28
N LEU A 322 47.64 2.70 21.64
CA LEU A 322 46.85 3.28 20.55
C LEU A 322 46.83 2.39 19.30
N PHE A 323 47.96 1.81 18.88
CA PHE A 323 48.01 0.88 17.76
C PHE A 323 47.25 -0.42 18.06
N SER A 324 47.36 -0.95 19.28
CA SER A 324 46.57 -2.11 19.73
C SER A 324 45.07 -1.82 19.64
N TRP A 325 44.63 -0.66 20.13
CA TRP A 325 43.25 -0.21 19.99
C TRP A 325 42.80 -0.11 18.53
N LEU A 326 43.60 0.51 17.65
CA LEU A 326 43.29 0.61 16.22
C LEU A 326 43.16 -0.78 15.58
N LEU A 327 44.15 -1.64 15.78
CA LEU A 327 44.19 -3.00 15.23
C LEU A 327 42.97 -3.81 15.69
N LEU A 328 42.69 -3.82 17.00
CA LEU A 328 41.55 -4.54 17.55
C LEU A 328 40.22 -3.96 17.08
N THR A 329 40.13 -2.65 16.87
CA THR A 329 38.91 -2.00 16.33
C THR A 329 38.65 -2.44 14.89
N PHE A 330 39.66 -2.43 14.02
CA PHE A 330 39.52 -2.91 12.64
C PHE A 330 39.27 -4.43 12.60
N ALA A 331 39.95 -5.21 13.43
CA ALA A 331 39.73 -6.65 13.53
C ALA A 331 38.30 -6.97 14.01
N ALA A 332 37.79 -6.24 15.02
CA ALA A 332 36.43 -6.41 15.50
C ALA A 332 35.39 -6.04 14.44
N LEU A 333 35.60 -4.96 13.69
CA LEU A 333 34.75 -4.56 12.57
C LEU A 333 34.77 -5.60 11.44
N ALA A 334 35.94 -6.12 11.07
CA ALA A 334 36.07 -7.15 10.04
C ALA A 334 35.40 -8.46 10.45
N ALA A 335 35.61 -8.91 11.69
CA ALA A 335 34.95 -10.10 12.23
C ALA A 335 33.43 -9.92 12.35
N TYR A 336 32.97 -8.75 12.78
CA TYR A 336 31.54 -8.40 12.78
C TYR A 336 30.96 -8.47 11.36
N ALA A 337 31.62 -7.84 10.38
CA ALA A 337 31.19 -7.87 8.98
C ALA A 337 31.17 -9.30 8.42
N ALA A 338 32.16 -10.14 8.75
CA ALA A 338 32.21 -11.54 8.32
C ALA A 338 31.09 -12.38 8.95
N ILE A 339 30.83 -12.23 10.25
CA ILE A 339 29.79 -12.97 10.98
C ILE A 339 28.40 -12.61 10.44
N TYR A 340 28.08 -11.33 10.33
CA TYR A 340 26.77 -10.88 9.83
C TYR A 340 26.65 -11.07 8.31
N GLY A 341 27.72 -10.90 7.56
CA GLY A 341 27.76 -11.24 6.14
C GLY A 341 27.38 -12.70 5.92
N LYS A 342 28.02 -13.63 6.66
CA LYS A 342 27.68 -15.06 6.60
C LYS A 342 26.27 -15.36 7.09
N ALA A 343 25.77 -14.66 8.10
CA ALA A 343 24.41 -14.87 8.62
C ALA A 343 23.32 -14.36 7.67
N CYS A 344 23.55 -13.24 6.99
CA CYS A 344 22.60 -12.65 6.05
C CYS A 344 22.70 -13.24 4.63
N TRP A 345 23.86 -13.82 4.27
CA TRP A 345 24.11 -14.33 2.92
C TRP A 345 23.06 -15.31 2.42
N PRO A 346 22.62 -16.35 3.17
CA PRO A 346 21.61 -17.28 2.69
C PRO A 346 20.27 -16.60 2.38
N VAL A 347 19.90 -15.57 3.16
CA VAL A 347 18.66 -14.81 2.95
C VAL A 347 18.72 -13.99 1.66
N LEU A 348 19.89 -13.42 1.35
CA LEU A 348 20.11 -12.63 0.14
C LEU A 348 20.28 -13.52 -1.10
N ALA A 349 21.01 -14.64 -0.96
CA ALA A 349 21.28 -15.56 -2.05
C ALA A 349 20.03 -16.34 -2.48
N ASP A 350 19.19 -16.76 -1.53
CA ASP A 350 17.96 -17.53 -1.78
C ASP A 350 16.69 -16.68 -1.62
N ALA A 351 16.77 -15.36 -1.86
CA ALA A 351 15.63 -14.46 -1.67
C ALA A 351 14.38 -14.88 -2.48
N GLU A 352 14.58 -15.48 -3.66
CA GLU A 352 13.52 -16.03 -4.51
C GLU A 352 12.73 -17.14 -3.81
N ARG A 353 13.41 -17.99 -3.02
CA ARG A 353 12.75 -19.10 -2.29
C ARG A 353 11.67 -18.57 -1.35
N PHE A 354 11.92 -17.41 -0.76
CA PHE A 354 11.01 -16.73 0.17
C PHE A 354 10.12 -15.69 -0.51
N GLY A 355 10.07 -15.68 -1.85
CA GLY A 355 9.27 -14.74 -2.65
C GLY A 355 9.58 -13.27 -2.34
N PHE A 356 10.85 -12.96 -2.03
CA PHE A 356 11.34 -11.60 -1.84
C PHE A 356 10.66 -10.79 -0.70
N GLY A 357 10.09 -11.47 0.31
CA GLY A 357 9.47 -10.81 1.46
C GLY A 357 9.63 -11.57 2.78
N LEU A 358 9.51 -10.86 3.90
CA LEU A 358 9.65 -11.43 5.26
C LEU A 358 8.34 -12.05 5.77
N VAL A 359 7.19 -11.48 5.37
CA VAL A 359 5.84 -11.81 5.79
C VAL A 359 5.12 -12.51 4.63
N PRO A 360 4.85 -13.83 4.71
CA PRO A 360 4.16 -14.56 3.65
C PRO A 360 2.69 -14.13 3.52
N GLY A 361 2.00 -13.93 4.65
CA GLY A 361 0.67 -13.32 4.72
C GLY A 361 -0.41 -14.22 5.32
N ALA A 362 -0.37 -15.53 5.05
CA ALA A 362 -1.34 -16.51 5.55
C ALA A 362 -0.75 -17.58 6.48
N ALA A 363 0.58 -17.66 6.61
CA ALA A 363 1.23 -18.58 7.54
C ALA A 363 1.22 -18.01 8.98
N PRO A 364 0.70 -18.74 9.99
CA PRO A 364 0.72 -18.31 11.37
C PRO A 364 2.12 -18.40 11.99
N TYR A 365 2.44 -17.47 12.90
CA TYR A 365 3.69 -17.46 13.65
C TYR A 365 3.46 -17.04 15.10
N VAL A 366 4.05 -17.77 16.04
CA VAL A 366 4.01 -17.46 17.47
C VAL A 366 5.38 -16.94 17.93
N PRO A 367 5.49 -15.67 18.38
CA PRO A 367 6.75 -15.09 18.81
C PRO A 367 7.38 -15.81 20.01
N SER A 368 8.66 -16.14 19.88
CA SER A 368 9.45 -16.71 20.98
C SER A 368 9.75 -15.68 22.07
N ARG A 369 10.24 -16.13 23.25
CA ARG A 369 10.72 -15.21 24.31
C ARG A 369 11.78 -14.22 23.81
N VAL A 370 12.61 -14.66 22.87
CA VAL A 370 13.68 -13.85 22.27
C VAL A 370 13.11 -12.79 21.32
N ASP A 371 12.12 -13.16 20.52
CA ASP A 371 11.42 -12.21 19.64
C ASP A 371 10.73 -11.12 20.46
N ARG A 372 10.11 -11.51 21.58
CA ARG A 372 9.49 -10.58 22.52
C ARG A 372 10.47 -9.61 23.17
N LEU A 373 11.70 -10.05 23.48
CA LEU A 373 12.76 -9.16 24.00
C LEU A 373 13.17 -8.09 22.98
N ALA A 374 13.10 -8.41 21.69
CA ALA A 374 13.52 -7.50 20.62
C ALA A 374 12.41 -6.57 20.10
N GLY A 375 11.18 -6.67 20.61
CA GLY A 375 10.10 -5.75 20.25
C GLY A 375 8.81 -6.41 19.80
N MET A 376 8.81 -7.70 19.42
CA MET A 376 7.60 -8.35 18.90
C MET A 376 6.53 -8.48 20.00
N PRO A 377 5.26 -8.16 19.70
CA PRO A 377 4.16 -8.32 20.66
C PRO A 377 3.90 -9.82 20.93
N ALA A 378 3.32 -10.15 22.08
CA ALA A 378 2.80 -11.50 22.27
C ALA A 378 1.58 -11.71 21.37
N SER A 379 1.37 -12.96 20.91
CA SER A 379 0.16 -13.29 20.16
C SER A 379 -1.06 -13.18 21.07
N THR A 380 -2.06 -12.42 20.62
CA THR A 380 -3.38 -12.33 21.27
C THR A 380 -4.46 -13.09 20.48
N GLY A 381 -4.05 -14.01 19.60
CA GLY A 381 -4.96 -14.73 18.70
C GLY A 381 -5.27 -14.02 17.38
N VAL A 382 -4.62 -12.88 17.10
CA VAL A 382 -4.79 -12.16 15.82
C VAL A 382 -4.28 -13.05 14.67
N PRO A 383 -5.10 -13.29 13.62
CA PRO A 383 -4.69 -14.12 12.50
C PRO A 383 -3.68 -13.40 11.58
N PRO A 384 -2.98 -14.14 10.70
CA PRO A 384 -2.11 -13.55 9.68
C PRO A 384 -2.87 -12.59 8.75
N LEU A 385 -2.18 -11.56 8.24
CA LEU A 385 -2.77 -10.48 7.44
C LEU A 385 -3.70 -10.95 6.31
N ALA A 386 -3.29 -11.91 5.48
CA ALA A 386 -4.10 -12.37 4.34
C ALA A 386 -5.32 -13.19 4.79
N VAL A 387 -5.23 -13.90 5.91
CA VAL A 387 -6.37 -14.62 6.51
C VAL A 387 -7.35 -13.62 7.09
N TRP A 388 -6.87 -12.69 7.91
CA TRP A 388 -7.67 -11.60 8.46
C TRP A 388 -8.36 -10.81 7.35
N LEU A 389 -7.63 -10.41 6.31
CA LEU A 389 -8.20 -9.66 5.18
C LEU A 389 -9.27 -10.44 4.43
N ALA A 390 -9.04 -11.73 4.17
CA ALA A 390 -10.03 -12.58 3.51
C ALA A 390 -11.32 -12.64 4.35
N ASP A 391 -11.19 -12.94 5.63
CA ASP A 391 -12.33 -13.04 6.55
C ASP A 391 -13.08 -11.72 6.65
N ARG A 392 -12.37 -10.59 6.78
CA ARG A 392 -12.99 -9.26 6.88
C ARG A 392 -13.66 -8.80 5.58
N ILE A 393 -13.06 -9.08 4.41
CA ILE A 393 -13.71 -8.80 3.12
C ILE A 393 -15.00 -9.61 3.00
N ASP A 394 -14.94 -10.90 3.33
CA ASP A 394 -16.07 -11.79 3.25
C ASP A 394 -17.18 -11.41 4.26
N ASP A 395 -16.81 -10.94 5.48
CA ASP A 395 -17.71 -10.47 6.54
C ASP A 395 -18.46 -9.20 6.11
N LEU A 396 -17.72 -8.22 5.56
CA LEU A 396 -18.29 -6.97 5.06
C LEU A 396 -19.27 -7.21 3.91
N ALA A 397 -19.02 -8.23 3.08
CA ALA A 397 -19.93 -8.63 2.01
C ALA A 397 -21.17 -9.39 2.50
N GLY A 398 -21.26 -9.73 3.78
CA GLY A 398 -22.40 -10.45 4.36
C GLY A 398 -22.44 -11.94 4.05
N THR A 399 -21.31 -12.53 3.65
CA THR A 399 -21.22 -13.99 3.48
C THR A 399 -21.17 -14.66 4.86
N ALA A 400 -21.87 -15.77 5.05
CA ALA A 400 -21.90 -16.45 6.35
C ALA A 400 -20.51 -17.03 6.73
N PRO A 401 -20.07 -16.91 8.01
CA PRO A 401 -18.82 -17.49 8.45
C PRO A 401 -18.90 -19.03 8.47
N GLY A 402 -17.81 -19.70 8.13
CA GLY A 402 -17.73 -21.17 8.13
C GLY A 402 -16.45 -21.71 7.51
N PRO A 403 -16.12 -22.99 7.73
CA PRO A 403 -14.92 -23.63 7.18
C PRO A 403 -14.96 -23.73 5.64
N ASP A 404 -16.15 -23.93 5.06
CA ASP A 404 -16.39 -24.02 3.61
C ASP A 404 -16.83 -22.69 2.99
N ARG A 405 -16.54 -21.58 3.67
CA ARG A 405 -16.91 -20.23 3.22
C ARG A 405 -16.23 -19.90 1.90
N ARG A 406 -17.04 -19.68 0.85
CA ARG A 406 -16.58 -19.17 -0.45
C ARG A 406 -16.13 -17.72 -0.31
N ALA A 407 -14.96 -17.40 -0.85
CA ALA A 407 -14.43 -16.04 -0.88
C ALA A 407 -15.18 -15.18 -1.91
N LEU A 408 -15.42 -13.92 -1.56
CA LEU A 408 -16.02 -12.93 -2.46
C LEU A 408 -15.19 -12.79 -3.75
N THR A 409 -15.85 -12.84 -4.91
CA THR A 409 -15.21 -12.72 -6.23
C THR A 409 -15.58 -11.41 -6.92
N PHE A 410 -14.78 -11.02 -7.94
CA PHE A 410 -15.10 -9.83 -8.75
C PHE A 410 -16.46 -9.95 -9.45
N GLY A 411 -16.85 -11.15 -9.89
CA GLY A 411 -18.16 -11.36 -10.52
C GLY A 411 -19.33 -11.13 -9.57
N ASP A 412 -19.16 -11.41 -8.27
CA ASP A 412 -20.19 -11.13 -7.26
C ASP A 412 -20.42 -9.61 -7.19
N LEU A 413 -19.33 -8.84 -7.13
CA LEU A 413 -19.39 -7.37 -7.17
C LEU A 413 -20.03 -6.83 -8.46
N TRP A 414 -19.76 -7.46 -9.61
CA TRP A 414 -20.28 -7.01 -10.90
C TRP A 414 -21.78 -7.23 -11.03
N LEU A 415 -22.29 -8.37 -10.56
CA LEU A 415 -23.72 -8.69 -10.61
C LEU A 415 -24.53 -8.00 -9.52
N GLY A 416 -23.90 -7.70 -8.37
CA GLY A 416 -24.56 -7.17 -7.19
C GLY A 416 -25.16 -8.26 -6.28
N PRO A 417 -25.60 -7.90 -5.06
CA PRO A 417 -25.94 -8.86 -4.00
C PRO A 417 -27.20 -9.71 -4.23
N ASP A 418 -28.12 -9.27 -5.08
CA ASP A 418 -29.43 -9.92 -5.26
C ASP A 418 -29.47 -10.94 -6.40
N VAL A 419 -28.43 -11.00 -7.22
CA VAL A 419 -28.39 -11.84 -8.41
C VAL A 419 -27.60 -13.10 -8.08
N ALA A 420 -28.30 -14.22 -7.96
CA ALA A 420 -27.64 -15.51 -7.78
C ALA A 420 -26.73 -15.82 -8.98
N ARG A 421 -25.48 -16.24 -8.71
CA ARG A 421 -24.51 -16.65 -9.74
C ARG A 421 -25.00 -17.78 -10.63
N ASP A 422 -25.87 -18.64 -10.11
CA ASP A 422 -26.41 -19.80 -10.82
C ASP A 422 -27.76 -19.50 -11.50
N GLY A 423 -28.17 -18.22 -11.51
CA GLY A 423 -29.41 -17.79 -12.15
C GLY A 423 -29.37 -17.90 -13.67
N GLU A 424 -30.56 -18.07 -14.28
CA GLU A 424 -30.73 -18.00 -15.73
C GLU A 424 -30.14 -16.67 -16.26
N ASN A 425 -29.20 -16.75 -17.21
CA ASN A 425 -28.45 -15.64 -17.81
C ASN A 425 -27.29 -15.03 -17.00
N ALA A 426 -26.94 -15.54 -15.81
CA ALA A 426 -25.82 -15.00 -15.03
C ALA A 426 -24.49 -15.04 -15.80
N GLY A 427 -24.21 -16.14 -16.51
CA GLY A 427 -23.01 -16.27 -17.35
C GLY A 427 -22.93 -15.22 -18.47
N GLU A 428 -24.05 -14.88 -19.10
CA GLU A 428 -24.07 -13.88 -20.17
C GLU A 428 -23.87 -12.45 -19.62
N ARG A 429 -24.47 -12.15 -18.47
CA ARG A 429 -24.23 -10.88 -17.77
C ARG A 429 -22.77 -10.72 -17.37
N LEU A 430 -22.13 -11.79 -16.89
CA LEU A 430 -20.71 -11.77 -16.53
C LEU A 430 -19.80 -11.52 -17.74
N ARG A 431 -20.12 -12.07 -18.92
CA ARG A 431 -19.38 -11.80 -20.16
C ARG A 431 -19.51 -10.34 -20.61
N ARG A 432 -20.73 -9.79 -20.60
CA ARG A 432 -20.96 -8.36 -20.89
C ARG A 432 -20.22 -7.47 -19.90
N ALA A 433 -20.31 -7.78 -18.61
CA ALA A 433 -19.58 -7.07 -17.56
C ALA A 433 -18.04 -7.21 -17.68
N ALA A 434 -17.53 -8.33 -18.21
CA ALA A 434 -16.11 -8.48 -18.47
C ALA A 434 -15.65 -7.55 -19.60
N ALA A 435 -16.45 -7.42 -20.66
CA ALA A 435 -16.16 -6.57 -21.81
C ALA A 435 -16.35 -5.07 -21.53
N ASP A 436 -17.40 -4.70 -20.79
CA ASP A 436 -17.72 -3.31 -20.47
C ASP A 436 -17.88 -3.10 -18.95
N SER A 437 -17.10 -2.18 -18.41
CA SER A 437 -17.21 -1.79 -17.00
C SER A 437 -18.50 -1.04 -16.65
N ALA A 438 -19.20 -0.46 -17.64
CA ALA A 438 -20.50 0.19 -17.43
C ALA A 438 -21.63 -0.81 -17.11
N GLU A 439 -21.41 -2.10 -17.37
CA GLU A 439 -22.33 -3.20 -17.06
C GLU A 439 -22.09 -3.78 -15.65
N ARG A 440 -21.18 -3.21 -14.86
CA ARG A 440 -20.86 -3.65 -13.50
C ARG A 440 -21.60 -2.79 -12.47
N VAL A 441 -22.29 -3.43 -11.54
CA VAL A 441 -22.94 -2.73 -10.41
C VAL A 441 -21.89 -2.11 -9.49
N ILE A 442 -20.87 -2.90 -9.10
CA ILE A 442 -19.69 -2.44 -8.35
C ILE A 442 -18.44 -2.84 -9.12
N ASN A 443 -17.73 -1.85 -9.65
CA ASN A 443 -16.49 -2.02 -10.40
C ASN A 443 -15.26 -1.83 -9.48
N LEU A 444 -14.72 -2.91 -8.93
CA LEU A 444 -13.43 -2.88 -8.23
C LEU A 444 -12.27 -3.02 -9.24
N ALA A 445 -11.32 -2.09 -9.20
CA ALA A 445 -10.10 -2.16 -10.01
C ALA A 445 -8.85 -1.91 -9.17
N LEU A 446 -7.93 -2.88 -9.14
CA LEU A 446 -6.70 -2.79 -8.33
C LEU A 446 -5.46 -2.72 -9.23
N MET A 447 -4.41 -2.07 -8.76
CA MET A 447 -3.13 -1.99 -9.48
C MET A 447 -2.13 -3.01 -8.91
N THR A 448 -1.40 -3.73 -9.76
CA THR A 448 -0.26 -4.56 -9.37
C THR A 448 0.88 -4.40 -10.38
N THR A 449 2.10 -4.73 -9.98
CA THR A 449 3.28 -4.61 -10.85
C THR A 449 3.88 -5.98 -11.10
N ASP A 450 3.96 -6.41 -12.36
CA ASP A 450 4.73 -7.59 -12.75
C ASP A 450 6.19 -7.19 -12.90
N LEU A 451 7.01 -7.54 -11.91
CA LEU A 451 8.44 -7.22 -11.90
C LEU A 451 9.21 -8.04 -12.94
N SER A 452 8.73 -9.25 -13.26
CA SER A 452 9.36 -10.12 -14.25
C SER A 452 9.06 -9.67 -15.68
N GLY A 453 7.84 -9.16 -15.90
CA GLY A 453 7.41 -8.59 -17.17
C GLY A 453 7.72 -7.09 -17.34
N GLY A 454 8.20 -6.42 -16.29
CA GLY A 454 8.58 -5.00 -16.32
C GLY A 454 7.40 -4.05 -16.59
N ARG A 455 6.17 -4.42 -16.20
CA ARG A 455 4.98 -3.63 -16.52
C ARG A 455 3.88 -3.68 -15.46
N PRO A 456 3.04 -2.64 -15.34
CA PRO A 456 1.85 -2.69 -14.50
C PRO A 456 0.74 -3.56 -15.09
N TYR A 457 -0.17 -4.01 -14.22
CA TYR A 457 -1.43 -4.62 -14.58
C TYR A 457 -2.57 -4.07 -13.72
N ARG A 458 -3.74 -3.91 -14.36
CA ARG A 458 -5.01 -3.73 -13.69
C ARG A 458 -5.61 -5.10 -13.35
N LEU A 459 -6.18 -5.21 -12.16
CA LEU A 459 -6.87 -6.38 -11.66
C LEU A 459 -8.39 -6.11 -11.57
N PRO A 460 -9.25 -7.09 -11.89
CA PRO A 460 -8.89 -8.44 -12.35
C PRO A 460 -8.26 -8.38 -13.75
N PHE A 461 -7.45 -9.39 -14.10
CA PHE A 461 -6.84 -9.46 -15.43
C PHE A 461 -7.91 -9.50 -16.51
N GLU A 462 -7.66 -8.91 -17.67
CA GLU A 462 -8.54 -9.07 -18.82
C GLU A 462 -8.63 -10.55 -19.22
N GLY A 463 -9.83 -11.00 -19.58
CA GLY A 463 -10.04 -12.36 -20.06
C GLY A 463 -9.34 -12.57 -21.39
N THR A 464 -8.72 -13.74 -21.56
CA THR A 464 -8.09 -14.13 -22.83
C THR A 464 -8.73 -15.43 -23.31
N GLU A 465 -9.18 -15.46 -24.57
CA GLU A 465 -9.78 -16.65 -25.17
C GLU A 465 -8.72 -17.70 -25.57
N GLU A 466 -7.47 -17.28 -25.80
CA GLU A 466 -6.36 -18.18 -26.11
C GLU A 466 -5.77 -18.80 -24.84
N ASP A 467 -5.86 -20.13 -24.70
CA ASP A 467 -5.34 -20.90 -23.55
C ASP A 467 -3.84 -20.65 -23.29
N ASP A 468 -3.01 -20.56 -24.34
CA ASP A 468 -1.56 -20.31 -24.21
C ASP A 468 -1.21 -18.94 -23.64
N SER A 469 -2.19 -18.03 -23.62
CA SER A 469 -2.03 -16.67 -23.12
C SER A 469 -2.60 -16.48 -21.72
N ARG A 470 -3.35 -17.45 -21.18
CA ARG A 470 -3.98 -17.38 -19.87
C ARG A 470 -2.96 -17.56 -18.73
N TRP A 471 -3.16 -16.81 -17.65
CA TRP A 471 -2.33 -16.96 -16.45
C TRP A 471 -2.56 -18.31 -15.77
N GLN A 472 -1.52 -18.82 -15.14
CA GLN A 472 -1.49 -20.09 -14.43
C GLN A 472 -0.92 -19.87 -13.03
N PHE A 473 -1.21 -20.76 -12.09
CA PHE A 473 -0.61 -20.71 -10.74
C PHE A 473 -0.31 -22.11 -10.22
N CYS A 474 0.56 -22.19 -9.22
CA CYS A 474 0.85 -23.43 -8.49
C CYS A 474 0.27 -23.32 -7.09
N HIS A 475 -0.60 -24.24 -6.68
CA HIS A 475 -1.22 -24.21 -5.35
C HIS A 475 -0.16 -24.21 -4.23
N ARG A 476 0.93 -24.99 -4.37
CA ARG A 476 2.07 -24.97 -3.42
C ARG A 476 2.85 -23.65 -3.39
N CYS A 477 2.88 -22.89 -4.49
CA CYS A 477 3.53 -21.57 -4.50
C CYS A 477 2.68 -20.50 -3.80
N LEU A 478 1.36 -20.70 -3.76
CA LEU A 478 0.42 -19.82 -3.06
C LEU A 478 0.18 -20.23 -1.60
N ASP A 479 0.69 -21.40 -1.20
CA ASP A 479 0.64 -21.85 0.19
C ASP A 479 1.35 -20.84 1.11
N GLY A 480 0.69 -20.50 2.22
CA GLY A 480 1.12 -19.44 3.13
C GLY A 480 1.04 -18.01 2.57
N VAL A 481 0.77 -17.80 1.28
CA VAL A 481 0.54 -16.48 0.66
C VAL A 481 -0.94 -16.09 0.76
N LEU A 482 -1.82 -17.05 0.49
CA LEU A 482 -3.27 -16.95 0.59
C LEU A 482 -3.83 -17.97 1.58
N PRO A 483 -5.03 -17.74 2.14
CA PRO A 483 -5.71 -18.75 2.94
C PRO A 483 -6.02 -20.02 2.13
N ALA A 484 -5.93 -21.19 2.77
CA ALA A 484 -6.13 -22.47 2.11
C ALA A 484 -7.47 -22.56 1.34
N ARG A 485 -8.57 -22.08 1.94
CA ARG A 485 -9.90 -22.06 1.30
C ARG A 485 -9.93 -21.29 -0.02
N VAL A 486 -9.18 -20.19 -0.11
CA VAL A 486 -9.09 -19.35 -1.32
C VAL A 486 -8.29 -20.09 -2.40
N VAL A 487 -7.21 -20.77 -2.01
CA VAL A 487 -6.43 -21.59 -2.94
C VAL A 487 -7.27 -22.76 -3.46
N THR A 488 -8.07 -23.40 -2.61
CA THR A 488 -9.00 -24.47 -3.03
C THR A 488 -10.02 -23.94 -4.04
N GLN A 489 -10.66 -22.80 -3.77
CA GLN A 489 -11.60 -22.16 -4.70
C GLN A 489 -10.93 -21.81 -6.04
N LEU A 490 -9.70 -21.32 -6.04
CA LEU A 490 -8.95 -21.05 -7.28
C LEU A 490 -8.71 -22.33 -8.10
N CYS A 491 -8.53 -23.48 -7.44
CA CYS A 491 -8.25 -24.75 -8.11
C CYS A 491 -9.46 -25.30 -8.88
N GLU A 492 -10.68 -24.82 -8.60
CA GLU A 492 -11.92 -25.19 -9.31
C GLU A 492 -11.86 -24.87 -10.82
N ALA A 493 -11.00 -23.92 -11.22
CA ALA A 493 -10.77 -23.56 -12.63
C ALA A 493 -10.05 -24.65 -13.45
N GLY A 494 -9.55 -25.71 -12.82
CA GLY A 494 -8.91 -26.86 -13.48
C GLY A 494 -7.39 -26.74 -13.68
N THR A 495 -6.78 -27.81 -14.20
CA THR A 495 -5.32 -27.96 -14.35
C THR A 495 -4.83 -27.67 -15.77
N ALA A 496 -3.67 -27.02 -15.91
CA ALA A 496 -3.05 -26.63 -17.18
C ALA A 496 -2.05 -27.65 -17.76
N ALA A 497 -1.98 -28.86 -17.20
CA ALA A 497 -1.08 -29.98 -17.56
C ALA A 497 0.44 -29.66 -17.59
N THR A 498 0.84 -28.42 -17.31
CA THR A 498 2.22 -27.95 -17.31
C THR A 498 2.80 -28.03 -15.90
N PRO A 499 4.03 -28.54 -15.70
CA PRO A 499 4.64 -28.59 -14.37
C PRO A 499 5.05 -27.19 -13.87
N CYS A 500 5.03 -26.98 -12.57
CA CYS A 500 5.49 -25.73 -11.98
C CYS A 500 7.03 -25.62 -12.07
N PRO A 501 7.60 -24.47 -12.50
CA PRO A 501 9.05 -24.27 -12.54
C PRO A 501 9.75 -24.41 -11.17
N ARG A 502 9.02 -24.18 -10.06
CA ARG A 502 9.54 -24.29 -8.69
C ARG A 502 9.24 -25.64 -8.03
N HIS A 503 8.20 -26.32 -8.47
CA HIS A 503 7.72 -27.59 -7.91
C HIS A 503 7.48 -28.57 -9.07
N PRO A 504 8.54 -29.25 -9.56
CA PRO A 504 8.44 -30.12 -10.75
C PRO A 504 7.46 -31.29 -10.57
N ASP A 505 7.18 -31.66 -9.33
CA ASP A 505 6.23 -32.68 -8.90
C ASP A 505 4.77 -32.20 -8.92
N THR A 506 4.52 -30.91 -9.18
CA THR A 506 3.20 -30.29 -9.10
C THR A 506 2.79 -29.70 -10.44
N THR A 507 1.56 -29.99 -10.88
CA THR A 507 0.96 -29.39 -12.08
C THR A 507 0.39 -28.00 -11.77
N LEU A 508 0.52 -27.09 -12.73
CA LEU A 508 -0.09 -25.77 -12.68
C LEU A 508 -1.62 -25.87 -12.86
N HIS A 509 -2.32 -24.94 -12.22
CA HIS A 509 -3.75 -24.68 -12.40
C HIS A 509 -3.97 -23.45 -13.26
N TRP A 510 -5.09 -23.41 -13.98
CA TRP A 510 -5.50 -22.23 -14.71
C TRP A 510 -5.97 -21.14 -13.76
N MET A 511 -5.56 -19.90 -13.98
CA MET A 511 -6.17 -18.76 -13.31
C MET A 511 -7.65 -18.68 -13.72
N PRO A 512 -8.62 -18.56 -12.82
CA PRO A 512 -10.03 -18.42 -13.18
C PRO A 512 -10.29 -17.23 -14.13
N GLY A 513 -11.44 -17.26 -14.81
CA GLY A 513 -11.93 -16.10 -15.55
C GLY A 513 -12.06 -14.89 -14.63
N PRO A 514 -12.04 -13.66 -15.16
CA PRO A 514 -11.92 -12.45 -14.34
C PRO A 514 -13.03 -12.31 -13.28
N TRP A 515 -14.23 -12.82 -13.57
CA TRP A 515 -15.37 -12.83 -12.66
C TRP A 515 -15.31 -13.90 -11.54
N ASP A 516 -14.46 -14.91 -11.68
CA ASP A 516 -14.28 -15.99 -10.68
C ASP A 516 -13.03 -15.75 -9.80
N VAL A 517 -12.25 -14.70 -10.09
CA VAL A 517 -11.10 -14.32 -9.26
C VAL A 517 -11.58 -13.83 -7.89
N PRO A 518 -11.06 -14.40 -6.77
CA PRO A 518 -11.33 -13.89 -5.44
C PRO A 518 -10.76 -12.48 -5.24
N VAL A 519 -11.54 -11.59 -4.63
CA VAL A 519 -11.15 -10.19 -4.35
C VAL A 519 -9.88 -10.12 -3.50
N ILE A 520 -9.74 -11.03 -2.52
CA ILE A 520 -8.55 -11.12 -1.66
C ILE A 520 -7.27 -11.40 -2.46
N LEU A 521 -7.32 -12.19 -3.54
CA LEU A 521 -6.14 -12.41 -4.38
C LEU A 521 -5.70 -11.08 -5.03
N GLY A 522 -6.66 -10.31 -5.55
CA GLY A 522 -6.37 -9.00 -6.14
C GLY A 522 -5.76 -8.03 -5.12
N ALA A 523 -6.35 -7.96 -3.92
CA ALA A 523 -5.83 -7.14 -2.82
C ALA A 523 -4.41 -7.59 -2.40
N ARG A 524 -4.17 -8.90 -2.30
CA ARG A 524 -2.88 -9.48 -1.89
C ARG A 524 -1.78 -9.22 -2.92
N MET A 525 -2.09 -9.32 -4.21
CA MET A 525 -1.16 -8.97 -5.29
C MET A 525 -0.79 -7.48 -5.25
N SER A 526 -1.78 -6.62 -5.06
CA SER A 526 -1.57 -5.17 -4.98
C SER A 526 -0.78 -4.72 -3.74
N LEU A 527 -0.90 -5.46 -2.62
CA LEU A 527 -0.29 -5.16 -1.31
C LEU A 527 1.14 -5.72 -1.13
N SER A 528 1.72 -6.40 -2.12
CA SER A 528 3.00 -7.12 -1.99
C SER A 528 4.21 -6.17 -1.86
N LEU A 529 4.32 -5.46 -0.74
CA LEU A 529 5.34 -4.45 -0.46
C LEU A 529 6.73 -5.09 -0.45
N PRO A 530 7.64 -4.71 -1.37
CA PRO A 530 8.95 -5.32 -1.51
C PRO A 530 9.73 -5.41 -0.19
N GLY A 531 10.28 -6.58 0.09
CA GLY A 531 11.08 -6.86 1.29
C GLY A 531 10.28 -7.05 2.58
N LEU A 532 9.06 -6.52 2.70
CA LEU A 532 8.20 -6.76 3.87
C LEU A 532 7.22 -7.89 3.63
N ILE A 533 6.38 -7.78 2.60
CA ILE A 533 5.32 -8.73 2.27
C ILE A 533 5.74 -9.50 1.02
N GLN A 534 5.58 -10.82 1.03
CA GLN A 534 5.99 -11.69 -0.07
C GLN A 534 5.29 -11.33 -1.40
N ALA A 535 6.01 -11.37 -2.51
CA ALA A 535 5.48 -11.24 -3.86
C ALA A 535 4.61 -12.45 -4.24
N VAL A 536 3.61 -12.24 -5.11
CA VAL A 536 2.71 -13.30 -5.56
C VAL A 536 3.25 -13.91 -6.86
N PRO A 537 3.59 -15.22 -6.88
CA PRO A 537 4.06 -15.89 -8.08
C PRO A 537 2.90 -16.34 -8.97
N LEU A 538 2.93 -15.99 -10.25
CA LEU A 538 2.08 -16.57 -11.30
C LEU A 538 2.94 -17.12 -12.44
N CYS A 539 2.38 -17.98 -13.27
CA CYS A 539 3.05 -18.57 -14.42
C CYS A 539 2.34 -18.17 -15.72
N ARG A 540 3.11 -17.98 -16.79
CA ARG A 540 2.58 -17.76 -18.14
C ARG A 540 3.60 -18.27 -19.15
N LYS A 541 3.15 -19.02 -20.16
CA LYS A 541 4.02 -19.60 -21.20
C LYS A 541 5.24 -20.35 -20.61
N GLY A 542 5.02 -21.13 -19.55
CA GLY A 542 6.07 -21.90 -18.85
C GLY A 542 7.06 -21.06 -18.03
N LYS A 543 6.87 -19.74 -17.90
CA LYS A 543 7.76 -18.85 -17.15
C LYS A 543 7.10 -18.36 -15.87
N LEU A 544 7.90 -18.19 -14.83
CA LEU A 544 7.49 -17.64 -13.54
C LEU A 544 7.53 -16.11 -13.58
N HIS A 545 6.48 -15.46 -13.10
CA HIS A 545 6.31 -14.03 -12.99
C HIS A 545 6.05 -13.64 -11.53
N TRP A 546 6.74 -12.59 -11.06
CA TRP A 546 6.64 -12.08 -9.70
C TRP A 546 5.83 -10.79 -9.66
N PHE A 547 4.62 -10.90 -9.11
CA PHE A 547 3.74 -9.76 -8.89
C PHE A 547 4.02 -9.12 -7.53
N SER A 548 4.24 -7.81 -7.58
CA SER A 548 4.58 -6.97 -6.44
C SER A 548 3.59 -5.80 -6.30
N ASP A 549 3.81 -5.00 -5.26
CA ASP A 549 3.02 -3.82 -4.95
C ASP A 549 2.67 -2.93 -6.17
N GLY A 550 1.39 -2.56 -6.27
CA GLY A 550 0.91 -1.67 -7.35
C GLY A 550 1.50 -0.27 -7.30
N GLY A 551 1.81 0.21 -6.11
CA GLY A 551 2.40 1.53 -5.86
C GLY A 551 3.83 1.70 -6.34
N ILE A 552 4.47 0.65 -6.87
CA ILE A 552 5.74 0.75 -7.59
C ILE A 552 5.56 1.49 -8.92
N THR A 553 4.44 1.30 -9.63
CA THR A 553 4.25 1.86 -10.98
C THR A 553 3.20 2.95 -11.02
N SER A 554 2.11 2.82 -10.25
CA SER A 554 1.15 3.89 -10.01
C SER A 554 0.55 3.70 -8.63
N ASN A 555 0.84 4.64 -7.74
CA ASN A 555 0.40 4.59 -6.36
C ASN A 555 -1.00 5.21 -6.18
N PHE A 556 -1.46 5.99 -7.17
CA PHE A 556 -2.75 6.65 -7.15
C PHE A 556 -3.50 6.52 -8.50
N PRO A 557 -4.24 5.41 -8.71
CA PRO A 557 -4.81 5.05 -10.02
C PRO A 557 -6.10 5.82 -10.35
N ILE A 558 -6.15 7.14 -10.13
CA ILE A 558 -7.35 7.96 -10.42
C ILE A 558 -7.75 7.94 -11.90
N HIS A 559 -6.79 7.70 -12.80
CA HIS A 559 -7.01 7.54 -14.23
C HIS A 559 -7.86 6.31 -14.61
N PHE A 560 -8.11 5.35 -13.70
CA PHE A 560 -8.93 4.18 -14.02
C PHE A 560 -10.39 4.52 -14.30
N PHE A 561 -10.91 5.59 -13.70
CA PHE A 561 -12.34 5.92 -13.75
C PHE A 561 -12.61 7.33 -14.27
N ASP A 562 -11.58 8.11 -14.55
CA ASP A 562 -11.76 9.47 -15.03
C ASP A 562 -12.17 9.44 -16.51
N THR A 563 -13.29 10.08 -16.83
CA THR A 563 -13.84 10.16 -18.20
C THR A 563 -13.96 11.60 -18.65
N LEU A 564 -13.86 11.85 -19.96
CA LEU A 564 -13.94 13.22 -20.51
C LEU A 564 -15.27 13.90 -20.16
N LEU A 565 -16.37 13.15 -20.19
CA LEU A 565 -17.72 13.59 -19.81
C LEU A 565 -18.20 12.77 -18.59
N PRO A 566 -17.89 13.21 -17.37
CA PRO A 566 -18.19 12.44 -16.17
C PRO A 566 -19.68 12.50 -15.82
N ARG A 567 -20.24 11.34 -15.46
CA ARG A 567 -21.57 11.24 -14.87
C ARG A 567 -21.60 11.77 -13.44
N TRP A 568 -20.57 11.51 -12.64
CA TRP A 568 -20.48 11.85 -11.22
C TRP A 568 -19.02 12.11 -10.82
N PRO A 569 -18.71 12.62 -9.61
CA PRO A 569 -17.33 12.83 -9.22
C PRO A 569 -16.59 11.50 -8.95
N THR A 570 -15.36 11.38 -9.46
CA THR A 570 -14.35 10.45 -8.93
C THR A 570 -13.57 11.13 -7.80
N PHE A 571 -13.74 10.66 -6.57
CA PHE A 571 -12.99 11.15 -5.42
C PHE A 571 -11.62 10.50 -5.30
N GLY A 572 -10.68 11.27 -4.78
CA GLY A 572 -9.33 10.83 -4.48
C GLY A 572 -9.02 10.97 -3.01
N LEU A 573 -8.55 9.89 -2.37
CA LEU A 573 -7.95 9.98 -1.04
C LEU A 573 -6.44 9.84 -1.17
N ASN A 574 -5.73 10.91 -0.82
CA ASN A 574 -4.27 11.00 -0.89
C ASN A 574 -3.67 11.13 0.52
N LEU A 575 -2.39 10.77 0.65
CA LEU A 575 -1.62 10.87 1.88
C LEU A 575 -0.42 11.79 1.67
N ASP A 576 -0.31 12.82 2.49
CA ASP A 576 0.81 13.73 2.51
C ASP A 576 1.56 13.63 3.86
N ARG A 577 2.86 13.93 3.85
CA ARG A 577 3.69 13.95 5.06
C ARG A 577 4.14 15.35 5.39
N LEU A 578 4.12 15.67 6.68
CA LEU A 578 4.72 16.86 7.26
C LEU A 578 5.90 16.45 8.16
N ASP A 579 6.98 17.22 8.10
CA ASP A 579 8.16 17.05 8.98
C ASP A 579 7.93 17.68 10.38
N SER A 580 6.68 17.92 10.74
CA SER A 580 6.23 18.53 12.00
C SER A 580 4.95 17.86 12.49
N ASP A 581 4.49 18.23 13.68
CA ASP A 581 3.12 17.92 14.09
C ASP A 581 2.12 18.60 13.14
N VAL A 582 0.94 18.00 12.99
CA VAL A 582 -0.11 18.46 12.07
C VAL A 582 -1.08 19.36 12.84
N PRO A 583 -1.16 20.66 12.53
CA PRO A 583 -2.16 21.54 13.12
C PRO A 583 -3.59 21.12 12.73
N PRO A 584 -4.60 21.28 13.60
CA PRO A 584 -5.99 20.89 13.33
C PRO A 584 -6.57 21.46 12.02
N GLU A 585 -6.18 22.68 11.66
CA GLU A 585 -6.63 23.37 10.43
C GLU A 585 -5.95 22.84 9.15
N GLN A 586 -4.88 22.07 9.29
CA GLN A 586 -4.10 21.52 8.16
C GLN A 586 -4.21 20.00 8.03
N GLU A 587 -5.02 19.34 8.86
CA GLU A 587 -5.18 17.88 8.86
C GLU A 587 -5.63 17.32 7.50
N VAL A 588 -6.51 18.06 6.83
CA VAL A 588 -7.07 17.71 5.53
C VAL A 588 -6.90 18.90 4.60
N HIS A 589 -6.34 18.65 3.43
CA HIS A 589 -6.19 19.64 2.38
C HIS A 589 -6.92 19.19 1.12
N ILE A 590 -7.80 20.05 0.60
CA ILE A 590 -8.43 19.89 -0.71
C ILE A 590 -8.14 21.15 -1.50
N ALA A 591 -7.52 21.00 -2.67
CA ALA A 591 -7.18 22.14 -3.52
C ALA A 591 -8.46 22.82 -4.06
N PRO A 592 -8.48 24.15 -4.23
CA PRO A 592 -9.62 24.81 -4.86
C PRO A 592 -9.77 24.41 -6.34
N GLN A 593 -11.02 24.40 -6.83
CA GLN A 593 -11.37 24.22 -8.24
C GLN A 593 -11.62 25.58 -8.92
N ASP A 594 -10.65 26.47 -8.86
CA ASP A 594 -10.70 27.81 -9.47
C ASP A 594 -9.61 27.95 -10.56
N SER A 595 -9.54 29.13 -11.17
CA SER A 595 -8.53 29.48 -12.18
C SER A 595 -7.14 29.74 -11.59
N THR A 596 -6.88 29.38 -10.32
CA THR A 596 -5.57 29.65 -9.69
C THR A 596 -4.45 28.85 -10.35
N VAL A 597 -3.29 29.50 -10.48
CA VAL A 597 -2.04 28.90 -10.97
C VAL A 597 -1.72 27.67 -10.12
N VAL A 598 -1.31 26.59 -10.79
CA VAL A 598 -0.89 25.36 -10.11
C VAL A 598 0.23 25.68 -9.13
N ALA A 599 0.03 25.37 -7.85
CA ALA A 599 1.13 25.36 -6.90
C ALA A 599 2.04 24.18 -7.28
N GLU A 600 3.19 24.46 -7.88
CA GLU A 600 4.17 23.44 -8.21
C GLU A 600 4.67 22.80 -6.91
N PRO A 601 4.56 21.47 -6.75
CA PRO A 601 5.03 20.81 -5.54
C PRO A 601 6.55 20.94 -5.46
N TRP A 602 7.03 21.74 -4.50
CA TRP A 602 8.45 21.91 -4.23
C TRP A 602 8.83 21.18 -2.95
N SER A 603 9.94 20.44 -2.99
CA SER A 603 10.53 19.90 -1.77
C SER A 603 12.05 19.86 -1.88
N PRO A 604 12.79 20.12 -0.79
CA PRO A 604 14.23 20.13 -0.82
C PRO A 604 14.78 18.73 -1.09
N THR A 605 15.83 18.66 -1.90
CA THR A 605 16.48 17.39 -2.29
C THR A 605 17.20 16.72 -1.11
N GLY A 606 17.63 17.51 -0.12
CA GLY A 606 18.47 17.07 1.01
C GLY A 606 19.97 17.16 0.68
N ALA A 607 20.82 17.19 1.72
CA ALA A 607 22.24 17.53 1.59
C ALA A 607 23.20 16.33 1.32
N GLY A 608 22.70 15.15 0.92
CA GLY A 608 23.52 13.94 0.79
C GLY A 608 23.12 13.00 -0.34
N ILE A 609 24.06 12.15 -0.79
CA ILE A 609 23.86 11.24 -1.94
C ILE A 609 22.71 10.25 -1.74
N ALA A 610 22.47 9.79 -0.50
CA ALA A 610 21.33 8.94 -0.18
C ALA A 610 20.00 9.69 -0.30
N ALA A 611 19.96 10.96 0.11
CA ALA A 611 18.78 11.80 -0.06
C ALA A 611 18.52 12.09 -1.55
N PHE A 612 19.57 12.39 -2.31
CA PHE A 612 19.49 12.54 -3.76
C PHE A 612 19.01 11.27 -4.46
N GLY A 613 19.57 10.11 -4.15
CA GLY A 613 19.13 8.82 -4.68
C GLY A 613 17.67 8.50 -4.31
N SER A 614 17.26 8.75 -3.07
CA SER A 614 15.86 8.61 -2.64
C SER A 614 14.93 9.55 -3.41
N ARG A 615 15.38 10.76 -3.77
CA ARG A 615 14.60 11.69 -4.58
C ARG A 615 14.48 11.24 -6.02
N ILE A 616 15.56 10.75 -6.63
CA ILE A 616 15.53 10.15 -7.98
C ILE A 616 14.51 9.03 -8.03
N ILE A 617 14.58 8.07 -7.08
CA ILE A 617 13.63 6.95 -7.01
C ILE A 617 12.21 7.47 -6.77
N GLY A 618 12.02 8.40 -5.83
CA GLY A 618 10.71 8.99 -5.56
C GLY A 618 10.09 9.69 -6.77
N THR A 619 10.90 10.38 -7.57
CA THR A 619 10.46 10.99 -8.83
C THR A 619 10.08 9.91 -9.83
N PHE A 620 10.92 8.89 -10.07
CA PHE A 620 10.59 7.80 -10.99
C PHE A 620 9.27 7.08 -10.64
N LEU A 621 9.02 6.86 -9.36
CA LEU A 621 7.82 6.16 -8.90
C LEU A 621 6.56 7.06 -8.82
N GLY A 622 6.73 8.38 -8.61
CA GLY A 622 5.64 9.27 -8.21
C GLY A 622 5.33 10.43 -9.17
N TRP A 623 6.14 10.65 -10.22
CA TRP A 623 5.98 11.82 -11.09
C TRP A 623 4.62 11.85 -11.79
N ARG A 624 4.17 10.72 -12.36
CA ARG A 624 2.90 10.62 -13.08
C ARG A 624 1.72 10.98 -12.19
N ASP A 625 1.65 10.39 -11.00
CA ASP A 625 0.57 10.64 -10.04
C ASP A 625 0.58 12.12 -9.57
N THR A 626 1.78 12.68 -9.36
CA THR A 626 1.97 14.08 -8.96
C THR A 626 1.45 15.04 -10.04
N MET A 627 1.86 14.83 -11.30
CA MET A 627 1.43 15.65 -12.43
C MET A 627 -0.07 15.54 -12.67
N GLN A 628 -0.64 14.33 -12.58
CA GLN A 628 -2.07 14.14 -12.78
C GLN A 628 -2.92 14.78 -11.67
N SER A 629 -2.48 14.67 -10.41
CA SER A 629 -3.19 15.27 -9.27
C SER A 629 -3.27 16.79 -9.33
N ALA A 630 -2.35 17.44 -10.05
CA ALA A 630 -2.30 18.89 -10.21
C ALA A 630 -3.25 19.43 -11.29
N LEU A 631 -3.80 18.57 -12.16
CA LEU A 631 -4.62 19.00 -13.30
C LEU A 631 -5.96 19.63 -12.85
N PRO A 632 -6.47 20.64 -13.59
CA PRO A 632 -7.81 21.16 -13.39
C PRO A 632 -8.87 20.06 -13.53
N GLY A 633 -9.86 20.09 -12.65
CA GLY A 633 -10.87 19.02 -12.57
C GLY A 633 -10.38 17.74 -11.87
N PHE A 634 -9.09 17.59 -11.54
CA PHE A 634 -8.60 16.52 -10.66
C PHE A 634 -8.35 17.04 -9.25
N ARG A 635 -7.53 18.10 -9.10
CA ARG A 635 -7.02 18.59 -7.82
C ARG A 635 -8.08 18.81 -6.72
N GLY A 636 -9.23 19.38 -7.08
CA GLY A 636 -10.26 19.71 -6.10
C GLY A 636 -11.26 18.59 -5.78
N ARG A 637 -11.01 17.37 -6.27
CA ARG A 637 -11.68 16.13 -5.85
C ARG A 637 -10.78 15.23 -5.00
N ILE A 638 -9.55 15.65 -4.76
CA ILE A 638 -8.55 14.90 -4.02
C ILE A 638 -8.45 15.50 -2.61
N ALA A 639 -8.77 14.70 -1.60
CA ALA A 639 -8.52 15.03 -0.21
C ALA A 639 -7.18 14.42 0.22
N SER A 640 -6.21 15.30 0.48
CA SER A 640 -4.93 14.95 1.07
C SER A 640 -5.02 14.95 2.59
N VAL A 641 -4.86 13.79 3.20
CA VAL A 641 -4.74 13.66 4.66
C VAL A 641 -3.28 13.79 5.06
N ARG A 642 -2.97 14.78 5.91
CA ARG A 642 -1.60 15.04 6.36
C ARG A 642 -1.23 14.19 7.58
N GLN A 643 -0.03 13.63 7.55
CA GLN A 643 0.55 12.82 8.62
C GLN A 643 1.76 13.55 9.22
N GLY A 644 1.84 13.55 10.55
CA GLY A 644 2.91 14.20 11.30
C GLY A 644 4.05 13.25 11.68
N LEU A 645 4.90 13.71 12.60
CA LEU A 645 6.07 12.96 13.05
C LEU A 645 5.69 11.64 13.75
N GLY A 646 6.09 10.52 13.16
CA GLY A 646 5.84 9.18 13.71
C GLY A 646 4.49 8.57 13.32
N GLU A 647 3.66 9.32 12.59
CA GLU A 647 2.44 8.83 11.94
C GLU A 647 2.80 8.28 10.55
N GLY A 648 2.63 6.97 10.36
CA GLY A 648 2.91 6.28 9.10
C GLY A 648 4.38 6.01 8.76
N GLY A 649 4.64 5.76 7.48
CA GLY A 649 5.89 5.13 7.03
C GLY A 649 5.96 3.65 7.39
N THR A 650 7.14 3.03 7.38
CA THR A 650 7.29 1.60 7.70
C THR A 650 7.00 1.25 9.16
N ASN A 651 6.45 2.17 9.96
CA ASN A 651 6.15 1.94 11.36
C ASN A 651 4.82 1.20 11.54
N LEU A 652 4.90 -0.10 11.87
CA LEU A 652 3.74 -0.92 12.19
C LEU A 652 3.26 -0.74 13.66
N PHE A 653 4.09 -0.13 14.52
CA PHE A 653 3.82 0.08 15.94
C PHE A 653 3.22 1.47 16.19
N MET A 654 1.96 1.63 15.79
CA MET A 654 1.14 2.79 16.13
C MET A 654 0.28 2.49 17.37
N THR A 655 0.17 3.46 18.28
CA THR A 655 -0.71 3.29 19.45
C THR A 655 -2.18 3.39 19.03
N PRO A 656 -3.12 2.79 19.78
CA PRO A 656 -4.55 2.92 19.51
C PRO A 656 -5.03 4.37 19.38
N GLU A 657 -4.47 5.29 20.17
CA GLU A 657 -4.79 6.72 20.12
C GLU A 657 -4.26 7.40 18.84
N SER A 658 -3.12 6.95 18.34
CA SER A 658 -2.57 7.44 17.06
C SER A 658 -3.38 6.92 15.87
N ILE A 659 -3.80 5.65 15.92
CA ILE A 659 -4.71 5.07 14.92
C ILE A 659 -6.05 5.81 14.95
N ALA A 660 -6.62 6.06 16.12
CA ALA A 660 -7.88 6.79 16.27
C ALA A 660 -7.80 8.22 15.71
N ARG A 661 -6.73 8.97 16.00
CA ARG A 661 -6.52 10.31 15.42
C ARG A 661 -6.44 10.27 13.89
N LEU A 662 -5.71 9.33 13.32
CA LEU A 662 -5.61 9.16 11.87
C LEU A 662 -6.97 8.79 11.24
N ALA A 663 -7.73 7.91 11.89
CA ALA A 663 -9.08 7.55 11.45
C ALA A 663 -10.04 8.76 11.50
N LEU A 664 -10.00 9.58 12.55
CA LEU A 664 -10.78 10.82 12.66
C LEU A 664 -10.42 11.84 11.57
N ARG A 665 -9.14 11.97 11.21
CA ARG A 665 -8.72 12.79 10.06
C ARG A 665 -9.26 12.25 8.73
N GLY A 666 -9.29 10.92 8.59
CA GLY A 666 -9.96 10.25 7.48
C GLY A 666 -11.44 10.60 7.40
N HIS A 667 -12.17 10.47 8.51
CA HIS A 667 -13.58 10.87 8.60
C HIS A 667 -13.79 12.32 8.17
N LYS A 668 -12.97 13.25 8.68
CA LYS A 668 -12.99 14.67 8.28
C LYS A 668 -12.75 14.87 6.79
N ALA A 669 -11.88 14.07 6.17
CA ALA A 669 -11.64 14.12 4.73
C ALA A 669 -12.87 13.68 3.91
N GLY A 670 -13.51 12.59 4.33
CA GLY A 670 -14.78 12.12 3.76
C GLY A 670 -15.88 13.18 3.89
N GLU A 671 -16.06 13.76 5.08
CA GLU A 671 -17.09 14.76 5.35
C GLU A 671 -16.87 16.02 4.52
N THR A 672 -15.63 16.47 4.40
CA THR A 672 -15.31 17.67 3.63
C THR A 672 -15.60 17.46 2.14
N LEU A 673 -15.27 16.28 1.59
CA LEU A 673 -15.63 15.94 0.20
C LEU A 673 -17.15 15.82 0.02
N LYS A 674 -17.83 15.11 0.94
CA LYS A 674 -19.29 14.94 0.93
C LYS A 674 -19.98 16.30 0.89
N GLN A 675 -19.70 17.17 1.86
CA GLN A 675 -20.31 18.49 1.97
C GLN A 675 -20.01 19.34 0.75
N ARG A 676 -18.75 19.34 0.28
CA ARG A 676 -18.33 20.13 -0.89
C ARG A 676 -19.12 19.77 -2.16
N PHE A 677 -19.39 18.50 -2.40
CA PHE A 677 -19.98 18.02 -3.66
C PHE A 677 -21.49 17.76 -3.62
N SER A 678 -22.09 17.69 -2.44
CA SER A 678 -23.54 17.46 -2.28
C SER A 678 -24.33 18.71 -1.83
N VAL A 679 -23.68 19.70 -1.19
CA VAL A 679 -24.37 20.88 -0.66
C VAL A 679 -24.26 22.06 -1.62
N ALA A 680 -25.41 22.58 -2.07
CA ALA A 680 -25.49 23.70 -2.99
C ALA A 680 -24.85 24.98 -2.42
N GLY A 681 -24.18 25.77 -3.29
CA GLY A 681 -23.52 27.03 -2.92
C GLY A 681 -22.18 26.89 -2.18
N THR A 682 -21.72 25.67 -1.90
CA THR A 682 -20.45 25.42 -1.21
C THR A 682 -19.25 25.70 -2.11
N GLY A 683 -18.16 26.25 -1.55
CA GLY A 683 -16.90 26.44 -2.29
C GLY A 683 -16.97 27.54 -3.37
N GLY A 684 -17.83 28.54 -3.17
CA GLY A 684 -18.01 29.65 -4.11
C GLY A 684 -18.82 29.25 -5.35
N GLU A 685 -19.73 28.29 -5.23
CA GLU A 685 -20.66 27.92 -6.29
C GLU A 685 -21.86 28.88 -6.37
N SER A 686 -22.46 28.99 -7.55
CA SER A 686 -23.71 29.73 -7.72
C SER A 686 -24.85 29.11 -6.89
N PRO A 687 -25.83 29.92 -6.42
CA PRO A 687 -26.98 29.42 -5.68
C PRO A 687 -27.72 28.32 -6.45
N GLY A 688 -28.05 27.21 -5.76
CA GLY A 688 -28.76 26.07 -6.35
C GLY A 688 -27.89 25.07 -7.11
N LEU A 689 -26.60 25.35 -7.32
CA LEU A 689 -25.65 24.44 -7.97
C LEU A 689 -24.63 23.87 -6.98
N THR A 690 -24.12 22.70 -7.29
CA THR A 690 -23.12 21.97 -6.50
C THR A 690 -21.74 21.99 -7.15
N GLN A 691 -20.69 21.63 -6.40
CA GLN A 691 -19.36 21.43 -7.00
C GLN A 691 -19.33 20.24 -7.98
N THR A 692 -20.31 19.33 -7.94
CA THR A 692 -20.48 18.29 -8.96
C THR A 692 -20.83 18.92 -10.31
N ASP A 693 -21.72 19.93 -10.33
CA ASP A 693 -22.10 20.64 -11.55
C ASP A 693 -20.94 21.44 -12.12
N ARG A 694 -20.17 22.13 -11.27
CA ARG A 694 -18.93 22.79 -11.70
C ARG A 694 -17.91 21.80 -12.25
N TYR A 695 -17.73 20.65 -11.63
CA TYR A 695 -16.83 19.62 -12.14
C TYR A 695 -17.26 19.14 -13.54
N ARG A 696 -18.55 18.81 -13.73
CA ARG A 696 -19.10 18.43 -15.05
C ARG A 696 -18.92 19.56 -16.07
N TRP A 697 -19.16 20.81 -15.69
CA TRP A 697 -18.97 21.97 -16.57
C TRP A 697 -17.52 22.18 -16.99
N ILE A 698 -16.56 22.10 -16.05
CA ILE A 698 -15.12 22.18 -16.35
C ILE A 698 -14.72 21.08 -17.33
N ARG A 699 -15.18 19.85 -17.10
CA ARG A 699 -14.86 18.69 -17.94
C ARG A 699 -15.48 18.78 -19.33
N MET A 700 -16.72 19.24 -19.44
CA MET A 700 -17.37 19.54 -20.71
C MET A 700 -16.56 20.56 -21.52
N ARG A 701 -16.15 21.68 -20.91
CA ARG A 701 -15.35 22.71 -21.61
C ARG A 701 -14.00 22.19 -22.11
N ILE A 702 -13.34 21.39 -21.28
CA ILE A 702 -12.11 20.69 -21.62
C ILE A 702 -12.35 19.73 -22.80
N ALA A 703 -13.38 18.88 -22.72
CA ALA A 703 -13.70 17.91 -23.75
C ALA A 703 -14.00 18.57 -25.11
N ILE A 704 -14.81 19.63 -25.12
CA ILE A 704 -15.14 20.40 -26.33
C ILE A 704 -13.88 21.02 -26.95
N ARG A 705 -12.94 21.50 -26.13
CA ARG A 705 -11.64 22.01 -26.61
C ARG A 705 -10.82 20.90 -27.28
N GLU A 706 -10.72 19.72 -26.67
CA GLU A 706 -9.98 18.59 -27.23
C GLU A 706 -10.65 18.04 -28.49
N PHE A 707 -11.98 17.98 -28.53
CA PHE A 707 -12.73 17.62 -29.75
C PHE A 707 -12.48 18.61 -30.88
N ARG A 708 -12.37 19.91 -30.58
CA ARG A 708 -11.97 20.91 -31.57
C ARG A 708 -10.57 20.64 -32.13
N GLU A 709 -9.60 20.33 -31.27
CA GLU A 709 -8.24 20.04 -31.71
C GLU A 709 -8.20 18.76 -32.57
N LEU A 710 -8.91 17.71 -32.17
CA LEU A 710 -9.06 16.49 -32.95
C LEU A 710 -9.72 16.77 -34.32
N ALA A 711 -10.82 17.53 -34.34
CA ALA A 711 -11.52 17.90 -35.56
C ALA A 711 -10.62 18.69 -36.52
N ARG A 712 -9.82 19.63 -36.02
CA ARG A 712 -8.83 20.37 -36.83
C ARG A 712 -7.73 19.45 -37.36
N GLN A 713 -7.22 18.54 -36.52
CA GLN A 713 -6.23 17.56 -36.97
C GLN A 713 -6.80 16.64 -38.06
N ALA A 714 -8.04 16.18 -37.89
CA ALA A 714 -8.76 15.40 -38.90
C ALA A 714 -8.92 16.19 -40.20
N GLN A 715 -9.33 17.47 -40.13
CA GLN A 715 -9.43 18.35 -41.30
C GLN A 715 -8.10 18.45 -42.05
N PHE A 716 -7.02 18.86 -41.38
CA PHE A 716 -5.73 19.12 -42.02
C PHE A 716 -5.04 17.84 -42.51
N ARG A 717 -5.27 16.71 -41.83
CA ARG A 717 -4.62 15.43 -42.15
C ARG A 717 -5.51 14.50 -42.98
N SER A 718 -6.78 14.86 -43.24
CA SER A 718 -7.72 14.03 -44.01
C SER A 718 -7.15 13.56 -45.36
N PRO A 719 -6.42 14.36 -46.16
CA PRO A 719 -5.89 13.87 -47.43
C PRO A 719 -4.90 12.71 -47.27
N LEU A 720 -4.14 12.67 -46.16
CA LEU A 720 -3.20 11.59 -45.88
C LEU A 720 -3.91 10.27 -45.57
N TYR A 721 -5.01 10.34 -44.82
CA TYR A 721 -5.75 9.14 -44.40
C TYR A 721 -6.72 8.64 -45.47
N GLN A 722 -7.40 9.54 -46.19
CA GLN A 722 -8.27 9.20 -47.32
C GLN A 722 -7.49 8.63 -48.51
N ASP A 723 -6.25 9.09 -48.75
CA ASP A 723 -5.36 8.43 -49.72
C ASP A 723 -5.05 6.99 -49.28
N ARG A 724 -4.86 6.73 -47.98
CA ARG A 724 -4.55 5.39 -47.47
C ARG A 724 -5.73 4.43 -47.52
N THR A 725 -6.96 4.88 -47.28
CA THR A 725 -8.15 4.01 -47.39
C THR A 725 -8.29 3.43 -48.80
N SER A 726 -8.00 4.23 -49.83
CA SER A 726 -8.08 3.81 -51.23
C SER A 726 -6.84 3.05 -51.76
N THR A 727 -5.65 3.30 -51.20
CA THR A 727 -4.37 2.80 -51.74
C THR A 727 -3.68 1.72 -50.90
N TYR A 728 -3.96 1.65 -49.59
CA TYR A 728 -3.30 0.68 -48.71
C TYR A 728 -3.93 -0.70 -48.86
N LEU A 729 -3.11 -1.67 -49.25
CA LEU A 729 -3.49 -3.08 -49.29
C LEU A 729 -3.25 -3.69 -47.91
N ILE A 730 -4.34 -3.95 -47.19
CA ILE A 730 -4.31 -4.45 -45.82
C ILE A 730 -3.79 -5.90 -45.85
N PRO A 731 -2.68 -6.17 -45.17
CA PRO A 731 -2.07 -7.49 -45.17
C PRO A 731 -2.86 -8.45 -44.26
N ARG A 732 -2.73 -9.76 -44.49
CA ARG A 732 -3.51 -10.79 -43.79
C ARG A 732 -3.29 -10.76 -42.27
N GLU A 733 -2.13 -10.31 -41.83
CA GLU A 733 -1.75 -10.20 -40.42
C GLU A 733 -2.66 -9.26 -39.61
N LEU A 734 -3.43 -8.39 -40.29
CA LEU A 734 -4.40 -7.49 -39.65
C LEU A 734 -5.84 -8.01 -39.75
N SER A 735 -6.07 -9.27 -40.15
CA SER A 735 -7.42 -9.76 -40.41
C SER A 735 -8.33 -9.75 -39.18
N GLY A 736 -7.77 -10.01 -37.99
CA GLY A 736 -8.49 -9.95 -36.72
C GLY A 736 -8.95 -8.55 -36.28
N TRP A 737 -8.69 -7.50 -37.06
CA TRP A 737 -9.23 -6.15 -36.80
C TRP A 737 -10.61 -5.94 -37.43
N PHE A 738 -11.07 -6.89 -38.25
CA PHE A 738 -12.35 -6.84 -38.95
C PHE A 738 -13.27 -7.92 -38.38
N ALA A 739 -14.56 -7.60 -38.27
CA ALA A 739 -15.57 -8.56 -37.79
C ALA A 739 -15.74 -9.76 -38.75
N GLU A 740 -15.36 -9.60 -40.02
CA GLU A 740 -15.42 -10.61 -41.08
C GLU A 740 -13.99 -10.97 -41.54
N ASP A 741 -13.59 -12.23 -41.34
CA ASP A 741 -12.26 -12.78 -41.66
C ASP A 741 -12.27 -13.61 -42.96
N ASP A 742 -13.44 -13.80 -43.55
CA ASP A 742 -13.71 -14.57 -44.75
C ASP A 742 -13.47 -13.72 -46.01
N GLY A 743 -12.22 -13.67 -46.48
CA GLY A 743 -11.85 -12.96 -47.69
C GLY A 743 -10.47 -13.31 -48.28
N VAL A 744 -10.22 -12.83 -49.50
CA VAL A 744 -8.91 -12.94 -50.16
C VAL A 744 -8.03 -11.78 -49.71
N TRP A 745 -6.84 -12.09 -49.18
CA TRP A 745 -5.88 -11.14 -48.67
C TRP A 745 -4.68 -10.98 -49.63
N PRO A 746 -4.03 -9.81 -49.70
CA PRO A 746 -4.39 -8.56 -49.01
C PRO A 746 -5.65 -7.92 -49.61
N LYS A 747 -6.45 -7.22 -48.78
CA LYS A 747 -7.71 -6.58 -49.20
C LYS A 747 -7.64 -5.05 -49.08
N ARG A 748 -8.50 -4.34 -49.82
CA ARG A 748 -8.71 -2.90 -49.63
C ARG A 748 -9.53 -2.65 -48.37
N GLU A 749 -9.49 -1.42 -47.87
CA GLU A 749 -10.30 -0.99 -46.72
C GLU A 749 -11.80 -1.19 -47.00
N PRO A 750 -12.48 -2.14 -46.32
CA PRO A 750 -13.90 -2.39 -46.55
C PRO A 750 -14.81 -1.24 -46.12
N TYR A 751 -14.34 -0.37 -45.22
CA TYR A 751 -15.11 0.76 -44.70
C TYR A 751 -14.64 2.12 -45.27
N GLU A 752 -14.07 2.13 -46.48
CA GLU A 752 -13.51 3.34 -47.11
C GLU A 752 -14.51 4.50 -47.12
N GLU A 753 -15.76 4.25 -47.52
CA GLU A 753 -16.82 5.26 -47.58
C GLU A 753 -17.11 5.84 -46.20
N GLN A 754 -17.36 5.01 -45.19
CA GLN A 754 -17.68 5.44 -43.83
C GLN A 754 -16.52 6.21 -43.19
N ILE A 755 -15.27 5.80 -43.43
CA ILE A 755 -14.08 6.50 -42.94
C ILE A 755 -13.97 7.88 -43.61
N ASN A 756 -14.15 7.95 -44.94
CA ASN A 756 -14.07 9.19 -45.68
C ASN A 756 -15.18 10.18 -45.27
N GLU A 757 -16.41 9.68 -45.06
CA GLU A 757 -17.53 10.45 -44.51
C GLU A 757 -17.23 10.96 -43.09
N ALA A 758 -16.67 10.12 -42.21
CA ALA A 758 -16.28 10.52 -40.87
C ALA A 758 -15.25 11.65 -40.87
N PHE A 759 -14.22 11.58 -41.73
CA PHE A 759 -13.24 12.66 -41.90
C PHE A 759 -13.88 13.95 -42.43
N THR A 760 -14.83 13.84 -43.35
CA THR A 760 -15.57 14.98 -43.89
C THR A 760 -16.40 15.64 -42.79
N GLY A 761 -17.18 14.86 -42.03
CA GLY A 761 -17.99 15.38 -40.92
C GLY A 761 -17.15 16.02 -39.81
N LEU A 762 -15.98 15.45 -39.49
CA LEU A 762 -15.03 16.09 -38.56
C LEU A 762 -14.47 17.40 -39.12
N GLY A 763 -14.20 17.47 -40.43
CA GLY A 763 -13.81 18.70 -41.11
C GLY A 763 -14.88 19.78 -41.05
N ASP A 764 -16.15 19.41 -41.25
CA ASP A 764 -17.28 20.32 -41.16
C ASP A 764 -17.47 20.84 -39.73
N LEU A 765 -17.37 19.96 -38.74
CA LEU A 765 -17.35 20.35 -37.33
C LEU A 765 -16.25 21.38 -37.03
N ALA A 766 -15.05 21.17 -37.58
CA ALA A 766 -13.93 22.11 -37.42
C ALA A 766 -14.19 23.48 -38.07
N ASN A 767 -14.94 23.54 -39.16
CA ASN A 767 -15.22 24.76 -39.92
C ASN A 767 -16.47 25.52 -39.47
N VAL A 768 -17.41 24.84 -38.81
CA VAL A 768 -18.70 25.42 -38.44
C VAL A 768 -18.80 25.57 -36.92
N GLN A 769 -19.07 24.48 -36.21
CA GLN A 769 -19.38 24.52 -34.78
C GLN A 769 -18.14 24.75 -33.90
N LEU A 770 -16.96 24.34 -34.37
CA LEU A 770 -15.69 24.40 -33.64
C LEU A 770 -14.66 25.32 -34.32
N ALA A 771 -15.10 26.23 -35.20
CA ALA A 771 -14.21 27.13 -35.93
C ALA A 771 -13.44 28.09 -35.01
N GLN A 772 -14.15 28.70 -34.06
CA GLN A 772 -13.58 29.67 -33.13
C GLN A 772 -13.18 29.02 -31.80
N PRO A 773 -12.14 29.54 -31.12
CA PRO A 773 -11.88 29.15 -29.74
C PRO A 773 -13.04 29.59 -28.87
N PHE A 774 -13.50 28.68 -28.04
CA PHE A 774 -14.28 29.05 -26.86
C PHE A 774 -13.37 29.93 -25.99
N ASP A 775 -13.79 31.16 -25.73
CA ASP A 775 -13.06 32.18 -24.99
C ASP A 775 -12.77 31.75 -23.54
N GLY A 776 -11.65 32.23 -22.97
CA GLY A 776 -11.19 31.82 -21.65
C GLY A 776 -10.53 30.44 -21.66
N THR A 777 -9.33 30.36 -22.23
CA THR A 777 -8.45 29.18 -22.12
C THR A 777 -8.28 28.81 -20.65
N SER A 778 -8.52 27.53 -20.33
CA SER A 778 -8.10 26.97 -19.04
C SER A 778 -6.64 27.34 -18.78
N PRO A 779 -6.26 27.79 -17.57
CA PRO A 779 -4.89 28.23 -17.26
C PRO A 779 -3.83 27.13 -17.43
N VAL A 780 -4.27 25.90 -17.68
CA VAL A 780 -3.40 24.74 -17.94
C VAL A 780 -3.76 24.18 -19.31
N ASN A 781 -2.74 23.83 -20.11
CA ASN A 781 -2.92 23.01 -21.31
C ASN A 781 -3.22 21.59 -20.86
N PRO A 782 -4.48 21.12 -20.90
CA PRO A 782 -4.75 19.77 -20.45
C PRO A 782 -4.36 18.86 -21.60
N VAL A 783 -3.09 18.46 -21.64
CA VAL A 783 -2.65 17.47 -22.61
C VAL A 783 -3.33 16.14 -22.21
N PHE A 784 -4.53 15.90 -22.74
CA PHE A 784 -5.30 14.66 -22.61
C PHE A 784 -4.73 13.54 -23.50
N ARG A 785 -3.44 13.62 -23.87
CA ARG A 785 -2.77 12.41 -24.34
C ARG A 785 -2.79 11.47 -23.13
N LEU A 786 -3.33 10.27 -23.34
CA LEU A 786 -3.39 9.18 -22.35
C LEU A 786 -2.00 8.76 -21.82
N THR A 787 -0.95 9.44 -22.28
CA THR A 787 0.39 9.49 -21.74
C THR A 787 0.70 10.95 -21.37
N PRO A 788 1.15 11.24 -20.13
CA PRO A 788 1.73 12.56 -19.85
C PRO A 788 2.75 12.92 -20.93
N PRO A 789 2.87 14.20 -21.32
CA PRO A 789 3.87 14.60 -22.30
C PRO A 789 5.25 14.15 -21.81
N GLU A 790 6.00 13.49 -22.70
CA GLU A 790 7.39 13.11 -22.48
C GLU A 790 8.26 14.30 -22.03
#